data_AF-A0A7X3PX82-F1
#
_entry.id   AF-A0A7X3PX82-F1
#
_cell.length_a   1.000
_cell.length_b   1.000
_cell.length_c   1.000
_cell.angle_alpha   90.00
_cell.angle_beta   90.00
_cell.angle_gamma   90.00
#
_symmetry.space_group_name_H-M   'P 1'
#
loop_
_entity.id
_entity.type
_entity.pdbx_description
1 polymer ?
#
loop_
_entity_poly.entity_id
_entity_poly.type
_entity_poly.pdbx_seq_one_letter_code
_entity_poly.pdbx_strand_id
1 'polypeptide(L)'
;MDSVNTDSKVYVLRRDETPLKALSRDYAQELNPQQLAAVEVVDGPALVIAGAGSGKTRVLVYRVARLIDTGVDPASILLLTFTRKAAQEMLGRVGLLIGPQSDRVMGGTFHSVANTLLRRYGQTIGLEPGFTILDRGDSEDLINLVRVQSGLTETGKRFPRKKTIADLFSKCANTMRAIEDVLLNEYNHFGEFLGELTKLHEAYESTKRQRQLVDYDDLLTRLLELLTLDERAGRMISETYRFILVDEYQDTNRLQADVVRNLAATHENVMAVGDDSQSIYSFRGATVRNILEFPGLFPGTRVFKLEENYRSTQSILALANEIIRGATEQYSKTLFTQKGQGERPALVQTIGESPQSGFVAQKILELREEGVPLNDIAVLFRSSFHAFDLEIELAKRDVPFVKRGGFKFLETAHVKDVLAHLRVVHNPLDTVSWNRSLLLVDGVGQKRARDLIAQLANSEAPHETLRQGAGRAALGLSNLAAALESVGSVEDGSPPDQVNRLLEYYYPILKEQYDDYPKRIRDLEHLLVMAERYGNLEGFLADVTLEPPNESVTGIEVPDRDDERLVLSTIHSAKGLEWRCVFVIWLVDGRFPSSYSFLTDEELEEERRLLYVAVTRAKQHLYLTFPVQVYDKVTGSVLSKPSRFLDDVSASLVESWSVVEDSEPWMK
;
A
#
# COMPACT_ATOMS: atom_id res chain seq x y z
N MET A 1 -21.59 57.61 56.24
CA MET A 1 -20.25 58.22 56.12
C MET A 1 -19.28 57.24 56.73
N ASP A 2 -18.25 56.90 55.96
CA ASP A 2 -17.05 56.11 56.30
C ASP A 2 -17.30 54.63 56.63
N SER A 3 -16.56 53.62 56.15
CA SER A 3 -15.35 53.54 55.32
C SER A 3 -15.15 52.05 54.97
N VAL A 4 -14.99 51.68 53.70
CA VAL A 4 -14.43 50.37 53.34
C VAL A 4 -13.33 50.57 52.29
N ASN A 5 -12.13 50.69 52.84
CA ASN A 5 -10.82 50.23 52.37
C ASN A 5 -10.65 49.99 50.86
N THR A 6 -10.13 50.99 50.15
CA THR A 6 -9.54 50.90 48.81
C THR A 6 -8.05 50.59 48.91
N ASP A 7 -7.70 49.32 49.12
CA ASP A 7 -6.30 48.88 49.07
C ASP A 7 -6.16 47.47 48.45
N SER A 8 -6.86 47.22 47.34
CA SER A 8 -6.59 46.03 46.51
C SER A 8 -5.52 46.33 45.46
N LYS A 9 -4.29 45.89 45.72
CA LYS A 9 -3.24 45.87 44.69
C LYS A 9 -3.52 44.72 43.72
N VAL A 10 -3.89 45.06 42.49
CA VAL A 10 -4.00 44.10 41.38
C VAL A 10 -2.60 43.72 40.92
N TYR A 11 -2.19 42.48 41.22
CA TYR A 11 -0.98 41.88 40.67
C TYR A 11 -1.33 41.20 39.35
N VAL A 12 -0.93 41.80 38.23
CA VAL A 12 -1.08 41.21 36.91
C VAL A 12 0.11 40.30 36.68
N LEU A 13 -0.14 38.98 36.62
CA LEU A 13 0.82 38.02 36.09
C LEU A 13 1.09 38.40 34.63
N ARG A 14 2.24 39.03 34.37
CA ARG A 14 2.77 39.10 33.02
C ARG A 14 3.06 37.66 32.63
N ARG A 15 2.35 37.14 31.63
CA ARG A 15 2.85 35.96 30.91
C ARG A 15 4.24 36.33 30.44
N ASP A 16 5.23 35.49 30.71
CA ASP A 16 6.46 35.55 29.96
C ASP A 16 6.05 35.48 28.49
N GLU A 17 6.13 36.60 27.78
CA GLU A 17 6.27 36.56 26.34
C GLU A 17 7.62 35.91 26.12
N THR A 18 7.63 34.58 26.08
CA THR A 18 8.77 33.82 25.61
C THR A 18 9.11 34.46 24.26
N PRO A 19 10.27 35.11 24.11
CA PRO A 19 10.61 35.73 22.84
C PRO A 19 10.44 34.65 21.78
N LEU A 20 9.69 34.95 20.71
CA LEU A 20 9.50 34.05 19.57
C LEU A 20 10.87 33.47 19.25
N LYS A 21 11.03 32.18 19.53
CA LYS A 21 12.31 31.50 19.41
C LYS A 21 12.79 31.76 17.99
N ALA A 22 13.96 32.36 17.83
CA ALA A 22 14.51 32.58 16.50
C ALA A 22 14.57 31.21 15.83
N LEU A 23 13.98 31.11 14.64
CA LEU A 23 13.94 29.88 13.88
C LEU A 23 15.36 29.36 13.71
N SER A 24 15.57 28.07 13.90
CA SER A 24 16.90 27.47 13.76
C SER A 24 17.39 27.45 12.32
N ARG A 25 16.50 27.71 11.34
CA ARG A 25 16.77 27.65 9.90
C ARG A 25 16.16 28.82 9.13
N ASP A 26 16.83 29.18 8.04
CA ASP A 26 16.30 30.09 7.01
C ASP A 26 15.60 29.30 5.90
N TYR A 27 14.32 28.99 6.13
CA TYR A 27 13.48 28.23 5.20
C TYR A 27 13.36 28.89 3.82
N ALA A 28 13.49 30.21 3.74
CA ALA A 28 13.33 30.96 2.49
C ALA A 28 14.51 30.75 1.52
N GLN A 29 15.68 30.37 2.03
CA GLN A 29 16.82 29.99 1.19
C GLN A 29 16.76 28.54 0.69
N GLU A 30 16.01 27.68 1.36
CA GLU A 30 15.94 26.25 1.05
C GLU A 30 14.73 25.87 0.19
N LEU A 31 13.70 26.72 0.11
CA LEU A 31 12.43 26.44 -0.56
C LEU A 31 12.12 27.49 -1.61
N ASN A 32 11.48 27.08 -2.70
CA ASN A 32 10.93 28.04 -3.66
C ASN A 32 9.72 28.78 -3.04
N PRO A 33 9.23 29.89 -3.63
CA PRO A 33 8.14 30.67 -3.04
C PRO A 33 6.83 29.89 -2.83
N GLN A 34 6.50 28.95 -3.72
CA GLN A 34 5.27 28.13 -3.62
C GLN A 34 5.37 27.12 -2.46
N GLN A 35 6.51 26.47 -2.32
CA GLN A 35 6.80 25.52 -1.25
C GLN A 35 6.90 26.23 0.10
N LEU A 36 7.56 27.39 0.16
CA LEU A 36 7.67 28.21 1.36
C LEU A 36 6.29 28.63 1.87
N ALA A 37 5.44 29.16 1.00
CA ALA A 37 4.08 29.56 1.35
C ALA A 37 3.26 28.40 1.95
N ALA A 38 3.40 27.18 1.41
CA ALA A 38 2.74 26.00 1.95
C ALA A 38 3.29 25.57 3.32
N VAL A 39 4.59 25.73 3.57
CA VAL A 39 5.26 25.35 4.82
C VAL A 39 4.96 26.35 5.96
N GLU A 40 4.83 27.63 5.65
CA GLU A 40 4.63 28.71 6.63
C GLU A 40 3.24 28.73 7.27
N VAL A 41 2.23 28.12 6.64
CA VAL A 41 0.85 28.08 7.13
C VAL A 41 0.70 27.18 8.35
N VAL A 42 0.84 27.69 9.58
CA VAL A 42 0.78 26.86 10.81
C VAL A 42 -0.61 26.30 11.13
N ASP A 43 -1.62 27.14 11.36
CA ASP A 43 -2.95 26.67 11.78
C ASP A 43 -3.96 26.57 10.62
N GLY A 44 -5.04 25.82 10.84
CA GLY A 44 -6.14 25.64 9.90
C GLY A 44 -5.86 24.69 8.73
N PRO A 45 -6.88 24.41 7.92
CA PRO A 45 -6.79 23.45 6.84
C PRO A 45 -5.97 23.98 5.66
N ALA A 46 -5.12 23.13 5.11
CA ALA A 46 -4.29 23.41 3.95
C ALA A 46 -4.34 22.25 2.95
N LEU A 47 -4.40 22.60 1.67
CA LEU A 47 -4.38 21.65 0.56
C LEU A 47 -3.23 22.01 -0.37
N VAL A 48 -2.28 21.09 -0.55
CA VAL A 48 -1.17 21.26 -1.48
C VAL A 48 -1.39 20.36 -2.69
N ILE A 49 -1.77 20.98 -3.80
CA ILE A 49 -1.89 20.34 -5.10
C ILE A 49 -0.55 20.41 -5.79
N ALA A 50 0.12 19.28 -5.90
CA ALA A 50 1.51 19.24 -6.30
C ALA A 50 1.70 18.23 -7.43
N GLY A 51 2.22 18.71 -8.56
CA GLY A 51 2.56 17.86 -9.69
C GLY A 51 3.51 16.70 -9.37
N ALA A 52 3.67 15.80 -10.34
CA ALA A 52 4.76 14.84 -10.29
C ALA A 52 6.10 15.58 -10.18
N GLY A 53 6.98 15.12 -9.30
CA GLY A 53 8.33 15.67 -9.14
C GLY A 53 8.45 17.11 -8.63
N SER A 54 7.37 17.73 -8.12
CA SER A 54 7.40 19.12 -7.62
C SER A 54 7.80 19.29 -6.15
N GLY A 55 8.23 18.21 -5.50
CA GLY A 55 8.68 18.23 -4.12
C GLY A 55 7.59 18.10 -3.07
N LYS A 56 6.51 17.34 -3.32
CA LYS A 56 5.47 16.95 -2.32
C LYS A 56 6.07 16.55 -0.98
N THR A 57 6.92 15.54 -1.01
CA THR A 57 7.63 15.00 0.15
C THR A 57 8.50 16.06 0.81
N ARG A 58 9.13 16.95 0.03
CA ARG A 58 9.94 18.06 0.56
C ARG A 58 9.06 19.02 1.35
N VAL A 59 7.89 19.40 0.83
CA VAL A 59 6.95 20.27 1.57
C VAL A 59 6.51 19.64 2.89
N LEU A 60 6.12 18.36 2.90
CA LEU A 60 5.74 17.67 4.15
C LEU A 60 6.89 17.59 5.16
N VAL A 61 8.09 17.26 4.73
CA VAL A 61 9.28 17.20 5.60
C VAL A 61 9.57 18.58 6.20
N TYR A 62 9.63 19.62 5.38
CA TYR A 62 9.90 20.97 5.86
C TYR A 62 8.75 21.52 6.70
N ARG A 63 7.53 21.06 6.45
CA ARG A 63 6.35 21.38 7.25
C ARG A 63 6.47 20.84 8.67
N VAL A 64 6.78 19.54 8.83
CA VAL A 64 7.02 18.94 10.15
C VAL A 64 8.17 19.68 10.85
N ALA A 65 9.27 19.90 10.13
CA ALA A 65 10.42 20.60 10.66
C ALA A 65 10.04 22.00 11.17
N ARG A 66 9.26 22.75 10.37
CA ARG A 66 8.80 24.10 10.71
C ARG A 66 7.90 24.11 11.95
N LEU A 67 6.96 23.16 12.05
CA LEU A 67 6.09 23.05 13.24
C LEU A 67 6.94 22.90 14.51
N ILE A 68 7.88 21.96 14.50
CA ILE A 68 8.79 21.72 15.64
C ILE A 68 9.63 22.97 15.94
N ASP A 69 10.19 23.61 14.91
CA ASP A 69 11.03 24.80 15.05
C ASP A 69 10.25 26.00 15.63
N THR A 70 8.95 26.10 15.32
CA THR A 70 8.04 27.09 15.92
C THR A 70 7.59 26.76 17.35
N GLY A 71 8.03 25.63 17.91
CA GLY A 71 7.75 25.22 19.29
C GLY A 71 6.55 24.28 19.45
N VAL A 72 6.03 23.70 18.37
CA VAL A 72 5.01 22.65 18.45
C VAL A 72 5.63 21.40 19.07
N ASP A 73 4.92 20.78 20.00
CA ASP A 73 5.31 19.48 20.55
C ASP A 73 5.31 18.42 19.42
N PRO A 74 6.45 17.77 19.11
CA PRO A 74 6.51 16.74 18.07
C PRO A 74 5.50 15.59 18.26
N ALA A 75 5.17 15.24 19.51
CA ALA A 75 4.19 14.19 19.81
C ALA A 75 2.75 14.57 19.41
N SER A 76 2.51 15.85 19.11
CA SER A 76 1.22 16.35 18.61
C SER A 76 1.08 16.34 17.09
N ILE A 77 2.11 15.87 16.38
CA ILE A 77 2.14 15.80 14.93
C ILE A 77 1.90 14.35 14.49
N LEU A 78 0.92 14.15 13.61
CA LEU A 78 0.62 12.88 12.95
C LEU A 78 0.89 12.98 11.45
N LEU A 79 1.78 12.14 10.94
CA LEU A 79 2.10 12.02 9.51
C LEU A 79 1.54 10.70 8.94
N LEU A 80 0.53 10.81 8.10
CA LEU A 80 -0.12 9.70 7.42
C LEU A 80 0.39 9.55 5.98
N THR A 81 0.79 8.34 5.61
CA THR A 81 1.26 7.99 4.26
C THR A 81 0.62 6.70 3.74
N PHE A 82 0.87 6.34 2.47
CA PHE A 82 0.41 5.06 1.90
C PHE A 82 1.37 3.88 2.14
N THR A 83 2.64 4.16 2.42
CA THR A 83 3.65 3.13 2.73
C THR A 83 4.48 3.56 3.94
N ARG A 84 4.85 2.61 4.81
CA ARG A 84 5.72 2.91 5.96
C ARG A 84 7.09 3.33 5.51
N LYS A 85 7.61 2.77 4.41
CA LYS A 85 8.89 3.21 3.83
C LYS A 85 8.88 4.72 3.56
N ALA A 86 7.80 5.24 2.98
CA ALA A 86 7.66 6.68 2.77
C ALA A 86 7.61 7.47 4.09
N ALA A 87 6.86 6.99 5.10
CA ALA A 87 6.82 7.63 6.42
C ALA A 87 8.20 7.65 7.09
N GLN A 88 8.92 6.53 7.09
CA GLN A 88 10.27 6.41 7.67
C GLN A 88 11.28 7.29 6.95
N GLU A 89 11.24 7.32 5.61
CA GLU A 89 12.10 8.20 4.81
C GLU A 89 11.83 9.67 5.10
N MET A 90 10.56 10.07 5.21
CA MET A 90 10.16 11.43 5.58
C MET A 90 10.64 11.79 6.98
N LEU A 91 10.34 10.96 7.99
CA LEU A 91 10.76 11.21 9.37
C LEU A 91 12.29 11.23 9.52
N GLY A 92 13.01 10.34 8.83
CA GLY A 92 14.47 10.36 8.79
C GLY A 92 15.01 11.69 8.22
N ARG A 93 14.39 12.23 7.17
CA ARG A 93 14.74 13.56 6.63
C ARG A 93 14.40 14.69 7.59
N VAL A 94 13.30 14.62 8.34
CA VAL A 94 12.98 15.59 9.40
C VAL A 94 14.06 15.57 10.48
N GLY A 95 14.52 14.38 10.90
CA GLY A 95 15.59 14.22 11.88
C GLY A 95 16.91 14.84 11.42
N LEU A 96 17.24 14.79 10.13
CA LEU A 96 18.40 15.50 9.58
C LEU A 96 18.26 17.03 9.63
N LEU A 97 17.04 17.57 9.63
CA LEU A 97 16.78 19.01 9.62
C LEU A 97 16.72 19.63 11.02
N ILE A 98 16.06 18.97 11.98
CA ILE A 98 15.75 19.52 13.32
C ILE A 98 16.36 18.69 14.45
N GLY A 99 16.94 17.53 14.15
CA GLY A 99 17.59 16.65 15.13
C GLY A 99 16.62 15.70 15.85
N PRO A 100 17.06 15.04 16.93
CA PRO A 100 16.37 13.89 17.56
C PRO A 100 14.97 14.18 18.11
N GLN A 101 14.56 15.45 18.22
CA GLN A 101 13.20 15.81 18.65
C GLN A 101 12.13 15.28 17.67
N SER A 102 12.50 15.03 16.41
CA SER A 102 11.62 14.44 15.40
C SER A 102 11.13 13.03 15.72
N ASP A 103 11.85 12.27 16.55
CA ASP A 103 11.57 10.85 16.82
C ASP A 103 10.25 10.64 17.58
N ARG A 104 9.73 11.72 18.17
CA ARG A 104 8.43 11.74 18.85
C ARG A 104 7.24 11.96 17.90
N VAL A 105 7.47 12.31 16.64
CA VAL A 105 6.40 12.46 15.64
C VAL A 105 5.82 11.09 15.33
N MET A 106 4.49 10.95 15.44
CA MET A 106 3.83 9.72 15.02
C MET A 106 3.74 9.72 13.48
N GLY A 107 4.38 8.75 12.83
CA GLY A 107 4.32 8.60 11.38
C GLY A 107 4.11 7.16 10.95
N GLY A 108 3.24 6.95 9.98
CA GLY A 108 2.96 5.61 9.47
C GLY A 108 1.83 5.60 8.43
N THR A 109 1.43 4.40 8.02
CA THR A 109 0.24 4.27 7.17
C THR A 109 -1.03 4.41 7.98
N PHE A 110 -2.14 4.70 7.31
CA PHE A 110 -3.48 4.69 7.91
C PHE A 110 -3.73 3.44 8.76
N HIS A 111 -3.41 2.27 8.22
CA HIS A 111 -3.59 0.98 8.91
C HIS A 111 -2.62 0.79 10.07
N SER A 112 -1.36 1.23 9.94
CA SER A 112 -0.39 1.19 11.04
C SER A 112 -0.85 2.03 12.23
N VAL A 113 -1.30 3.27 11.94
CA VAL A 113 -1.79 4.21 12.95
C VAL A 113 -3.08 3.70 13.58
N ALA A 114 -4.00 3.18 12.77
CA ALA A 114 -5.23 2.55 13.25
C ALA A 114 -4.93 1.38 14.19
N ASN A 115 -4.02 0.48 13.82
CA ASN A 115 -3.59 -0.61 14.68
C ASN A 115 -3.06 -0.09 16.03
N THR A 116 -2.16 0.90 16.03
CA THR A 116 -1.64 1.50 17.27
C THR A 116 -2.74 2.11 18.14
N LEU A 117 -3.69 2.83 17.54
CA LEU A 117 -4.79 3.47 18.26
C LEU A 117 -5.81 2.46 18.80
N LEU A 118 -6.16 1.45 18.00
CA LEU A 118 -7.08 0.38 18.39
C LEU A 118 -6.51 -0.48 19.50
N ARG A 119 -5.21 -0.78 19.50
CA ARG A 119 -4.60 -1.51 20.63
C ARG A 119 -4.58 -0.70 21.91
N ARG A 120 -4.50 0.63 21.81
CA ARG A 120 -4.48 1.53 22.98
C ARG A 120 -5.88 1.84 23.52
N TYR A 121 -6.86 2.05 22.66
CA TYR A 121 -8.17 2.58 23.03
C TYR A 121 -9.36 1.70 22.61
N GLY A 122 -9.12 0.61 21.86
CA GLY A 122 -10.16 -0.22 21.26
C GLY A 122 -11.05 -0.98 22.25
N GLN A 123 -10.61 -1.15 23.52
CA GLN A 123 -11.44 -1.81 24.54
C GLN A 123 -12.78 -1.10 24.75
N THR A 124 -12.82 0.22 24.53
CA THR A 124 -14.04 1.03 24.63
C THR A 124 -15.11 0.65 23.60
N ILE A 125 -14.70 0.08 22.47
CA ILE A 125 -15.57 -0.46 21.41
C ILE A 125 -15.59 -1.99 21.39
N GLY A 126 -15.14 -2.65 22.46
CA GLY A 126 -15.15 -4.11 22.61
C GLY A 126 -14.07 -4.85 21.84
N LEU A 127 -12.98 -4.17 21.47
CA LEU A 127 -11.82 -4.76 20.81
C LEU A 127 -10.64 -4.84 21.78
N GLU A 128 -10.19 -6.06 22.09
CA GLU A 128 -9.08 -6.31 22.99
C GLU A 128 -7.73 -6.02 22.31
N PRO A 129 -6.71 -5.53 23.04
CA PRO A 129 -5.41 -5.16 22.45
C PRO A 129 -4.71 -6.31 21.72
N GLY A 130 -5.01 -7.57 22.06
CA GLY A 130 -4.44 -8.77 21.44
C GLY A 130 -5.17 -9.27 20.18
N PHE A 131 -5.98 -8.44 19.51
CA PHE A 131 -6.70 -8.86 18.30
C PHE A 131 -5.75 -9.31 17.18
N THR A 132 -6.18 -10.31 16.40
CA THR A 132 -5.42 -10.78 15.24
C THR A 132 -5.78 -9.99 14.00
N ILE A 133 -4.75 -9.55 13.27
CA ILE A 133 -4.92 -8.98 11.93
C ILE A 133 -4.93 -10.13 10.90
N LEU A 134 -6.03 -10.25 10.16
CA LEU A 134 -6.19 -11.25 9.09
C LEU A 134 -5.59 -10.73 7.79
N ASP A 135 -4.84 -11.59 7.09
CA ASP A 135 -4.46 -11.30 5.71
C ASP A 135 -5.62 -11.61 4.73
N ARG A 136 -5.40 -11.34 3.44
CA ARG A 136 -6.43 -11.54 2.42
C ARG A 136 -6.90 -12.99 2.32
N GLY A 137 -5.96 -13.93 2.33
CA GLY A 137 -6.28 -15.37 2.25
C GLY A 137 -7.00 -15.86 3.50
N ASP A 138 -6.59 -15.36 4.67
CA ASP A 138 -7.21 -15.72 5.95
C ASP A 138 -8.66 -15.19 6.03
N SER A 139 -8.90 -13.99 5.51
CA SER A 139 -10.24 -13.40 5.39
C SER A 139 -11.12 -14.24 4.45
N GLU A 140 -10.60 -14.67 3.30
CA GLU A 140 -11.30 -15.57 2.38
C GLU A 140 -11.65 -16.92 3.04
N ASP A 141 -10.74 -17.47 3.84
CA ASP A 141 -10.94 -18.74 4.54
C ASP A 141 -11.97 -18.60 5.66
N LEU A 142 -11.96 -17.49 6.41
CA LEU A 142 -12.99 -17.18 7.40
C LEU A 142 -14.37 -17.03 6.75
N ILE A 143 -14.47 -16.29 5.65
CA ILE A 143 -15.72 -16.17 4.87
C ILE A 143 -16.23 -17.55 4.45
N ASN A 144 -15.33 -18.41 3.96
CA ASN A 144 -15.71 -19.77 3.57
C ASN A 144 -16.19 -20.61 4.75
N LEU A 145 -15.54 -20.48 5.91
CA LEU A 145 -15.93 -21.17 7.14
C LEU A 145 -17.34 -20.75 7.58
N VAL A 146 -17.60 -19.45 7.66
CA VAL A 146 -18.91 -18.89 8.04
C VAL A 146 -19.99 -19.28 7.02
N ARG A 147 -19.66 -19.28 5.72
CA ARG A 147 -20.54 -19.72 4.64
C ARG A 147 -21.01 -21.16 4.81
N VAL A 148 -20.09 -22.07 5.15
CA VAL A 148 -20.39 -23.48 5.41
C VAL A 148 -21.25 -23.64 6.66
N GLN A 149 -20.92 -22.92 7.75
CA GLN A 149 -21.69 -22.96 8.99
C GLN A 149 -23.12 -22.42 8.83
N SER A 150 -23.31 -21.46 7.93
CA SER A 150 -24.61 -20.86 7.63
C SER A 150 -25.46 -21.70 6.67
N GLY A 151 -24.98 -22.86 6.22
CA GLY A 151 -25.70 -23.73 5.28
C GLY A 151 -25.81 -23.20 3.85
N LEU A 152 -25.06 -22.15 3.50
CA LEU A 152 -25.14 -21.47 2.19
C LEU A 152 -24.38 -22.21 1.06
N THR A 153 -24.03 -23.48 1.28
CA THR A 153 -23.33 -24.33 0.30
C THR A 153 -24.28 -25.12 -0.61
N GLU A 154 -25.57 -25.22 -0.25
CA GLU A 154 -26.54 -26.12 -0.88
C GLU A 154 -27.65 -25.36 -1.64
N THR A 155 -27.33 -24.25 -2.31
CA THR A 155 -28.33 -23.42 -2.98
C THR A 155 -28.85 -24.00 -4.32
N GLY A 156 -28.31 -25.14 -4.77
CA GLY A 156 -28.64 -25.75 -6.07
C GLY A 156 -28.21 -24.91 -7.30
N LYS A 157 -27.69 -23.70 -7.07
CA LYS A 157 -27.20 -22.74 -8.06
C LYS A 157 -25.74 -22.38 -7.76
N ARG A 158 -25.07 -21.77 -8.74
CA ARG A 158 -23.66 -21.36 -8.58
C ARG A 158 -23.54 -20.13 -7.69
N PHE A 159 -23.32 -20.35 -6.39
CA PHE A 159 -23.02 -19.30 -5.43
C PHE A 159 -21.62 -18.67 -5.67
N PRO A 160 -21.40 -17.38 -5.33
CA PRO A 160 -20.09 -16.74 -5.44
C PRO A 160 -18.97 -17.50 -4.72
N ARG A 161 -17.74 -17.42 -5.27
CA ARG A 161 -16.54 -18.00 -4.64
C ARG A 161 -16.06 -17.10 -3.49
N LYS A 162 -15.34 -17.68 -2.52
CA LYS A 162 -14.83 -16.97 -1.34
C LYS A 162 -14.09 -15.66 -1.67
N LYS A 163 -13.24 -15.68 -2.71
CA LYS A 163 -12.52 -14.50 -3.21
C LYS A 163 -13.48 -13.39 -3.67
N THR A 164 -14.47 -13.73 -4.48
CA THR A 164 -15.48 -12.77 -4.97
C THR A 164 -16.27 -12.15 -3.82
N ILE A 165 -16.63 -12.95 -2.81
CA ILE A 165 -17.33 -12.45 -1.62
C ILE A 165 -16.43 -11.50 -0.81
N ALA A 166 -15.15 -11.86 -0.65
CA ALA A 166 -14.17 -10.99 0.01
C ALA A 166 -13.95 -9.68 -0.77
N ASP A 167 -13.96 -9.72 -2.12
CA ASP A 167 -13.83 -8.54 -2.97
C ASP A 167 -15.06 -7.63 -2.77
N LEU A 168 -16.26 -8.21 -2.76
CA LEU A 168 -17.52 -7.51 -2.50
C LEU A 168 -17.53 -6.83 -1.12
N PHE A 169 -17.25 -7.55 -0.04
CA PHE A 169 -17.27 -7.01 1.33
C PHE A 169 -16.24 -5.90 1.52
N SER A 170 -15.02 -6.12 1.01
CA SER A 170 -13.94 -5.12 1.07
C SER A 170 -14.31 -3.84 0.30
N LYS A 171 -14.93 -3.97 -0.88
CA LYS A 171 -15.42 -2.83 -1.64
C LYS A 171 -16.51 -2.07 -0.87
N CYS A 172 -17.44 -2.76 -0.21
CA CYS A 172 -18.46 -2.14 0.63
C CYS A 172 -17.84 -1.30 1.76
N ALA A 173 -16.87 -1.85 2.49
CA ALA A 173 -16.17 -1.16 3.57
C ALA A 173 -15.40 0.08 3.06
N ASN A 174 -14.57 -0.08 2.02
CA ASN A 174 -13.73 1.01 1.52
C ASN A 174 -14.52 2.15 0.85
N THR A 175 -15.67 1.84 0.23
CA THR A 175 -16.53 2.84 -0.42
C THR A 175 -17.66 3.35 0.49
N MET A 176 -17.84 2.75 1.67
CA MET A 176 -18.95 3.03 2.59
C MET A 176 -20.32 2.88 1.92
N ARG A 177 -20.47 1.90 1.02
CA ARG A 177 -21.69 1.61 0.27
C ARG A 177 -22.39 0.36 0.81
N ALA A 178 -23.71 0.29 0.65
CA ALA A 178 -24.46 -0.90 1.00
C ALA A 178 -24.10 -2.07 0.08
N ILE A 179 -24.22 -3.30 0.60
CA ILE A 179 -23.97 -4.51 -0.17
C ILE A 179 -24.86 -4.62 -1.41
N GLU A 180 -26.10 -4.14 -1.32
CA GLU A 180 -27.05 -4.07 -2.42
C GLU A 180 -26.51 -3.22 -3.58
N ASP A 181 -26.02 -2.02 -3.27
CA ASP A 181 -25.50 -1.09 -4.27
C ASP A 181 -24.28 -1.68 -5.01
N VAL A 182 -23.34 -2.27 -4.28
CA VAL A 182 -22.12 -2.83 -4.89
C VAL A 182 -22.47 -4.09 -5.69
N LEU A 183 -23.31 -4.97 -5.15
CA LEU A 183 -23.73 -6.20 -5.81
C LEU A 183 -24.46 -5.92 -7.13
N LEU A 184 -25.43 -5.00 -7.14
CA LEU A 184 -26.24 -4.73 -8.32
C LEU A 184 -25.48 -4.00 -9.43
N ASN A 185 -24.46 -3.21 -9.09
CA ASN A 185 -23.67 -2.47 -10.08
C ASN A 185 -22.49 -3.27 -10.64
N GLU A 186 -21.74 -3.99 -9.78
CA GLU A 186 -20.48 -4.63 -10.18
C GLU A 186 -20.60 -6.17 -10.32
N TYR A 187 -21.58 -6.78 -9.64
CA TYR A 187 -21.76 -8.23 -9.57
C TYR A 187 -23.22 -8.64 -9.86
N ASN A 188 -23.87 -7.93 -10.79
CA ASN A 188 -25.31 -8.04 -11.08
C ASN A 188 -25.82 -9.48 -11.30
N HIS A 189 -25.01 -10.35 -11.89
CA HIS A 189 -25.27 -11.77 -12.13
C HIS A 189 -25.41 -12.60 -10.84
N PHE A 190 -25.05 -12.05 -9.69
CA PHE A 190 -25.27 -12.62 -8.36
C PHE A 190 -26.37 -11.89 -7.56
N GLY A 191 -27.10 -10.95 -8.17
CA GLY A 191 -28.15 -10.17 -7.50
C GLY A 191 -29.25 -11.02 -6.85
N GLU A 192 -29.51 -12.23 -7.37
CA GLU A 192 -30.47 -13.17 -6.75
C GLU A 192 -30.06 -13.65 -5.35
N PHE A 193 -28.77 -13.55 -5.01
CA PHE A 193 -28.21 -13.97 -3.71
C PHE A 193 -28.07 -12.81 -2.71
N LEU A 194 -28.70 -11.65 -2.96
CA LEU A 194 -28.56 -10.47 -2.09
C LEU A 194 -28.89 -10.79 -0.62
N GLY A 195 -29.98 -11.54 -0.38
CA GLY A 195 -30.40 -11.90 0.97
C GLY A 195 -29.38 -12.82 1.68
N GLU A 196 -28.87 -13.82 0.98
CA GLU A 196 -27.86 -14.75 1.48
C GLU A 196 -26.52 -14.05 1.74
N LEU A 197 -26.09 -13.18 0.83
CA LEU A 197 -24.84 -12.42 0.96
C LEU A 197 -24.91 -11.41 2.11
N THR A 198 -26.06 -10.78 2.33
CA THR A 198 -26.28 -9.88 3.47
C THR A 198 -26.17 -10.62 4.80
N LYS A 199 -26.85 -11.77 4.94
CA LYS A 199 -26.75 -12.62 6.12
C LYS A 199 -25.34 -13.15 6.35
N LEU A 200 -24.64 -13.52 5.27
CA LEU A 200 -23.25 -13.97 5.34
C LEU A 200 -22.32 -12.84 5.82
N HIS A 201 -22.54 -11.61 5.36
CA HIS A 201 -21.78 -10.44 5.81
C HIS A 201 -21.98 -10.18 7.31
N GLU A 202 -23.23 -10.20 7.79
CA GLU A 202 -23.53 -10.04 9.22
C GLU A 202 -22.90 -11.13 10.08
N ALA A 203 -22.98 -12.39 9.64
CA ALA A 203 -22.36 -13.52 10.31
C ALA A 203 -20.83 -13.43 10.31
N TYR A 204 -20.23 -12.94 9.22
CA TYR A 204 -18.79 -12.70 9.11
C TYR A 204 -18.33 -11.63 10.11
N GLU A 205 -18.99 -10.47 10.14
CA GLU A 205 -18.73 -9.38 11.08
C GLU A 205 -18.96 -9.77 12.55
N SER A 206 -19.99 -10.57 12.82
CA SER A 206 -20.23 -11.12 14.16
C SER A 206 -19.13 -12.08 14.58
N THR A 207 -18.69 -12.95 13.66
CA THR A 207 -17.63 -13.92 13.94
C THR A 207 -16.31 -13.21 14.22
N LYS A 208 -15.95 -12.20 13.42
CA LYS A 208 -14.74 -11.39 13.63
C LYS A 208 -14.73 -10.77 15.04
N ARG A 209 -15.83 -10.13 15.44
CA ARG A 209 -15.98 -9.55 16.80
C ARG A 209 -15.84 -10.58 17.91
N GLN A 210 -16.56 -11.70 17.84
CA GLN A 210 -16.51 -12.74 18.86
C GLN A 210 -15.13 -13.38 19.02
N ARG A 211 -14.34 -13.39 17.95
CA ARG A 211 -13.01 -14.03 17.91
C ARG A 211 -11.85 -13.05 17.99
N GLN A 212 -12.13 -11.76 18.23
CA GLN A 212 -11.13 -10.70 18.27
C GLN A 212 -10.25 -10.71 17.00
N LEU A 213 -10.91 -10.81 15.85
CA LEU A 213 -10.29 -10.77 14.52
C LEU A 213 -10.64 -9.46 13.84
N VAL A 214 -9.65 -8.91 13.15
CA VAL A 214 -9.72 -7.65 12.42
C VAL A 214 -9.05 -7.90 11.08
N ASP A 215 -9.70 -7.62 9.96
CA ASP A 215 -9.02 -7.62 8.67
C ASP A 215 -8.39 -6.25 8.36
N TYR A 216 -7.53 -6.22 7.34
CA TYR A 216 -7.70 -5.28 6.23
C TYR A 216 -8.38 -3.93 6.52
N ASP A 217 -9.67 -3.95 6.18
CA ASP A 217 -10.57 -2.83 6.12
C ASP A 217 -11.11 -2.49 7.53
N ASP A 218 -11.22 -3.49 8.40
CA ASP A 218 -11.66 -3.32 9.79
C ASP A 218 -10.78 -2.36 10.58
N LEU A 219 -9.46 -2.35 10.34
CA LEU A 219 -8.59 -1.40 11.03
C LEU A 219 -9.10 0.03 10.86
N LEU A 220 -9.58 0.38 9.68
CA LEU A 220 -10.09 1.72 9.40
C LEU A 220 -11.54 1.90 9.84
N THR A 221 -12.41 0.90 9.63
CA THR A 221 -13.81 1.01 10.06
C THR A 221 -13.93 1.06 11.59
N ARG A 222 -13.14 0.26 12.30
CA ARG A 222 -13.05 0.26 13.77
C ARG A 222 -12.38 1.51 14.31
N LEU A 223 -11.38 2.05 13.62
CA LEU A 223 -10.81 3.35 14.01
C LEU A 223 -11.87 4.45 13.87
N LEU A 224 -12.64 4.47 12.78
CA LEU A 224 -13.73 5.43 12.62
C LEU A 224 -14.80 5.24 13.70
N GLU A 225 -15.16 3.99 14.02
CA GLU A 225 -16.08 3.65 15.11
C GLU A 225 -15.57 4.20 16.45
N LEU A 226 -14.29 3.98 16.78
CA LEU A 226 -13.63 4.51 17.99
C LEU A 226 -13.69 6.04 18.04
N LEU A 227 -13.43 6.73 16.93
CA LEU A 227 -13.41 8.19 16.87
C LEU A 227 -14.81 8.81 16.97
N THR A 228 -15.87 8.07 16.64
CA THR A 228 -17.23 8.59 16.53
C THR A 228 -18.18 8.12 17.63
N LEU A 229 -18.05 6.89 18.13
CA LEU A 229 -18.91 6.33 19.17
C LEU A 229 -18.40 6.62 20.58
N ASP A 230 -17.09 6.64 20.80
CA ASP A 230 -16.50 7.07 22.07
C ASP A 230 -16.04 8.53 21.97
N GLU A 231 -16.94 9.45 22.32
CA GLU A 231 -16.65 10.89 22.31
C GLU A 231 -15.41 11.26 23.14
N ARG A 232 -15.14 10.54 24.22
CA ARG A 232 -13.99 10.82 25.11
C ARG A 232 -12.70 10.38 24.45
N ALA A 233 -12.64 9.15 23.95
CA ALA A 233 -11.47 8.63 23.25
C ALA A 233 -11.20 9.42 21.97
N GLY A 234 -12.23 9.65 21.15
CA GLY A 234 -12.13 10.44 19.91
C GLY A 234 -11.58 11.85 20.16
N ARG A 235 -12.14 12.57 21.16
CA ARG A 235 -11.66 13.89 21.56
C ARG A 235 -10.22 13.85 22.06
N MET A 236 -9.86 12.90 22.91
CA MET A 236 -8.50 12.75 23.43
C MET A 236 -7.49 12.49 22.31
N ILE A 237 -7.83 11.63 21.35
CA ILE A 237 -6.99 11.35 20.18
C ILE A 237 -6.81 12.61 19.34
N SER A 238 -7.90 13.33 19.03
CA SER A 238 -7.84 14.58 18.26
C SER A 238 -7.02 15.67 18.97
N GLU A 239 -7.21 15.86 20.28
CA GLU A 239 -6.44 16.83 21.07
C GLU A 239 -4.96 16.45 21.19
N THR A 240 -4.66 15.14 21.22
CA THR A 240 -3.27 14.64 21.21
C THR A 240 -2.61 14.98 19.89
N TYR A 241 -3.20 14.59 18.76
CA TYR A 241 -2.64 14.81 17.43
C TYR A 241 -3.15 16.10 16.80
N ARG A 242 -2.75 17.24 17.40
CA ARG A 242 -3.19 18.57 16.97
C ARG A 242 -2.87 18.90 15.50
N PHE A 243 -1.87 18.28 14.88
CA PHE A 243 -1.51 18.55 13.47
C PHE A 243 -1.53 17.27 12.65
N ILE A 244 -2.47 17.16 11.72
CA ILE A 244 -2.62 15.99 10.85
C ILE A 244 -2.05 16.32 9.47
N LEU A 245 -1.03 15.59 9.05
CA LEU A 245 -0.38 15.73 7.75
C LEU A 245 -0.64 14.46 6.94
N VAL A 246 -1.16 14.59 5.73
CA VAL A 246 -1.51 13.44 4.89
C VAL A 246 -0.84 13.55 3.53
N ASP A 247 -0.03 12.55 3.18
CA ASP A 247 0.58 12.41 1.85
C ASP A 247 -0.30 11.57 0.91
N GLU A 248 -0.11 11.78 -0.40
CA GLU A 248 -0.82 11.08 -1.49
C GLU A 248 -2.36 11.09 -1.30
N TYR A 249 -2.93 12.21 -0.86
CA TYR A 249 -4.35 12.31 -0.48
C TYR A 249 -5.33 11.94 -1.60
N GLN A 250 -4.92 12.05 -2.87
CA GLN A 250 -5.75 11.66 -4.01
C GLN A 250 -6.07 10.16 -4.05
N ASP A 251 -5.23 9.33 -3.41
CA ASP A 251 -5.42 7.87 -3.38
C ASP A 251 -6.31 7.43 -2.20
N THR A 252 -6.80 8.38 -1.41
CA THR A 252 -7.65 8.04 -0.27
C THR A 252 -9.02 7.54 -0.73
N ASN A 253 -9.57 6.58 0.00
CA ASN A 253 -10.97 6.21 -0.13
C ASN A 253 -11.85 7.04 0.82
N ARG A 254 -13.17 6.90 0.71
CA ARG A 254 -14.11 7.68 1.53
C ARG A 254 -13.93 7.44 3.03
N LEU A 255 -13.70 6.18 3.42
CA LEU A 255 -13.46 5.79 4.81
C LEU A 255 -12.23 6.48 5.40
N GLN A 256 -11.12 6.53 4.66
CA GLN A 256 -9.89 7.22 5.08
C GLN A 256 -10.10 8.74 5.21
N ALA A 257 -10.84 9.36 4.28
CA ALA A 257 -11.19 10.77 4.39
C ALA A 257 -12.03 11.06 5.64
N ASP A 258 -13.00 10.20 5.95
CA ASP A 258 -13.80 10.30 7.19
C ASP A 258 -12.95 10.12 8.45
N VAL A 259 -11.97 9.22 8.45
CA VAL A 259 -11.00 9.09 9.55
C VAL A 259 -10.19 10.38 9.73
N VAL A 260 -9.65 10.96 8.66
CA VAL A 260 -8.89 12.23 8.73
C VAL A 260 -9.74 13.36 9.30
N ARG A 261 -11.00 13.46 8.86
CA ARG A 261 -11.94 14.46 9.36
C ARG A 261 -12.17 14.33 10.86
N ASN A 262 -12.39 13.11 11.35
CA ASN A 262 -12.65 12.88 12.77
C ASN A 262 -11.38 13.04 13.64
N LEU A 263 -10.20 12.66 13.13
CA LEU A 263 -8.93 12.94 13.81
C LEU A 263 -8.70 14.43 14.02
N ALA A 264 -9.20 15.28 13.12
CA ALA A 264 -9.03 16.74 13.19
C ALA A 264 -10.20 17.50 13.82
N ALA A 265 -11.21 16.80 14.36
CA ALA A 265 -12.49 17.39 14.75
C ALA A 265 -12.39 18.54 15.78
N THR A 266 -11.33 18.59 16.60
CA THR A 266 -11.18 19.62 17.63
C THR A 266 -10.44 20.88 17.19
N HIS A 267 -9.78 20.86 16.02
CA HIS A 267 -8.83 21.93 15.64
C HIS A 267 -8.74 22.23 14.14
N GLU A 268 -9.18 21.34 13.24
CA GLU A 268 -9.13 21.49 11.77
C GLU A 268 -7.74 21.74 11.15
N ASN A 269 -6.66 21.71 11.94
CA ASN A 269 -5.27 21.71 11.46
C ASN A 269 -4.92 20.42 10.67
N VAL A 270 -5.40 20.35 9.44
CA VAL A 270 -5.11 19.27 8.49
C VAL A 270 -4.38 19.84 7.29
N MET A 271 -3.28 19.21 6.91
CA MET A 271 -2.62 19.49 5.64
C MET A 271 -2.66 18.23 4.77
N ALA A 272 -3.43 18.28 3.69
CA ALA A 272 -3.43 17.24 2.68
C ALA A 272 -2.50 17.63 1.53
N VAL A 273 -1.65 16.71 1.11
CA VAL A 273 -0.74 16.86 -0.03
C VAL A 273 -1.06 15.76 -1.03
N GLY A 274 -1.17 16.11 -2.31
CA GLY A 274 -1.50 15.13 -3.33
C GLY A 274 -1.43 15.68 -4.74
N ASP A 275 -1.72 14.78 -5.68
CA ASP A 275 -1.78 15.08 -7.11
C ASP A 275 -2.96 14.35 -7.73
N ASP A 276 -4.04 15.08 -8.01
CA ASP A 276 -5.23 14.57 -8.70
C ASP A 276 -4.91 13.85 -10.02
N SER A 277 -3.81 14.22 -10.68
CA SER A 277 -3.33 13.57 -11.92
C SER A 277 -2.63 12.22 -11.68
N GLN A 278 -2.36 11.85 -10.42
CA GLN A 278 -1.73 10.58 -10.04
C GLN A 278 -2.67 9.65 -9.24
N SER A 279 -3.99 9.89 -9.25
CA SER A 279 -4.96 8.97 -8.63
C SER A 279 -5.14 7.72 -9.51
N ILE A 280 -4.58 6.59 -9.08
CA ILE A 280 -4.52 5.33 -9.87
C ILE A 280 -4.86 4.06 -9.06
N TYR A 281 -5.59 4.20 -7.95
CA TYR A 281 -5.97 3.08 -7.08
C TYR A 281 -7.50 2.96 -6.91
N SER A 282 -8.31 3.35 -7.90
CA SER A 282 -9.78 3.31 -7.76
C SER A 282 -10.32 1.88 -7.58
N PHE A 283 -9.60 0.90 -8.11
CA PHE A 283 -9.88 -0.53 -7.90
C PHE A 283 -9.80 -0.94 -6.42
N ARG A 284 -9.11 -0.16 -5.56
CA ARG A 284 -9.08 -0.30 -4.09
C ARG A 284 -10.11 0.58 -3.37
N GLY A 285 -10.97 1.27 -4.11
CA GLY A 285 -11.96 2.21 -3.57
C GLY A 285 -11.45 3.64 -3.41
N ALA A 286 -10.24 3.96 -3.85
CA ALA A 286 -9.74 5.34 -3.87
C ALA A 286 -10.64 6.22 -4.74
N THR A 287 -10.80 7.49 -4.36
CA THR A 287 -11.56 8.46 -5.16
C THR A 287 -10.85 9.79 -5.22
N VAL A 288 -10.57 10.25 -6.44
CA VAL A 288 -10.01 11.59 -6.70
C VAL A 288 -10.91 12.70 -6.16
N ARG A 289 -12.22 12.42 -5.96
CA ARG A 289 -13.15 13.39 -5.38
C ARG A 289 -12.75 13.84 -3.98
N ASN A 290 -12.10 12.99 -3.18
CA ASN A 290 -11.64 13.39 -1.85
C ASN A 290 -10.73 14.61 -1.89
N ILE A 291 -9.77 14.65 -2.83
CA ILE A 291 -8.85 15.79 -2.96
C ILE A 291 -9.52 17.01 -3.62
N LEU A 292 -10.48 16.79 -4.52
CA LEU A 292 -11.25 17.86 -5.18
C LEU A 292 -12.24 18.52 -4.20
N GLU A 293 -12.87 17.74 -3.33
CA GLU A 293 -13.90 18.17 -2.37
C GLU A 293 -13.32 18.58 -1.01
N PHE A 294 -12.00 18.44 -0.80
CA PHE A 294 -11.33 18.80 0.45
C PHE A 294 -11.67 20.21 0.96
N PRO A 295 -11.72 21.28 0.12
CA PRO A 295 -12.14 22.60 0.58
C PRO A 295 -13.59 22.68 1.07
N GLY A 296 -14.46 21.77 0.59
CA GLY A 296 -15.83 21.63 1.08
C GLY A 296 -15.92 20.85 2.40
N LEU A 297 -15.00 19.88 2.61
CA LEU A 297 -14.89 19.12 3.86
C LEU A 297 -14.29 19.95 5.00
N PHE A 298 -13.34 20.84 4.68
CA PHE A 298 -12.68 21.72 5.63
C PHE A 298 -12.83 23.18 5.20
N PRO A 299 -13.88 23.89 5.69
CA PRO A 299 -14.10 25.29 5.37
C PRO A 299 -12.88 26.16 5.72
N GLY A 300 -12.56 27.13 4.86
CA GLY A 300 -11.39 27.99 5.05
C GLY A 300 -10.06 27.38 4.58
N THR A 301 -10.10 26.24 3.86
CA THR A 301 -8.91 25.61 3.27
C THR A 301 -8.08 26.59 2.43
N ARG A 302 -6.79 26.67 2.73
CA ARG A 302 -5.80 27.36 1.90
C ARG A 302 -5.22 26.42 0.87
N VAL A 303 -5.38 26.74 -0.42
CA VAL A 303 -4.91 25.89 -1.53
C VAL A 303 -3.59 26.43 -2.08
N PHE A 304 -2.57 25.56 -2.12
CA PHE A 304 -1.25 25.83 -2.69
C PHE A 304 -1.03 24.94 -3.91
N LYS A 305 -0.45 25.49 -4.98
CA LYS A 305 -0.09 24.75 -6.19
C LYS A 305 1.41 24.68 -6.32
N LEU A 306 1.97 23.47 -6.49
CA LEU A 306 3.39 23.26 -6.77
C LEU A 306 3.55 22.77 -8.21
N GLU A 307 4.03 23.67 -9.07
CA GLU A 307 4.10 23.46 -10.53
C GLU A 307 5.53 23.25 -11.04
N GLU A 308 6.52 23.76 -10.31
CA GLU A 308 7.93 23.58 -10.65
C GLU A 308 8.37 22.14 -10.38
N ASN A 309 8.78 21.43 -11.43
CA ASN A 309 9.26 20.06 -11.39
C ASN A 309 10.80 20.01 -11.34
N TYR A 310 11.30 19.24 -10.38
CA TYR A 310 12.74 19.04 -10.13
C TYR A 310 13.25 17.69 -10.62
N ARG A 311 12.44 16.91 -11.34
CA ARG A 311 12.75 15.55 -11.79
C ARG A 311 13.10 15.49 -13.27
N SER A 312 12.13 15.83 -14.11
CA SER A 312 12.07 15.56 -15.54
C SER A 312 12.49 16.78 -16.37
N THR A 313 12.88 16.56 -17.62
CA THR A 313 13.14 17.61 -18.61
C THR A 313 11.85 18.23 -19.15
N GLN A 314 11.93 19.42 -19.75
CA GLN A 314 10.73 20.12 -20.23
C GLN A 314 10.03 19.38 -21.37
N SER A 315 10.75 18.65 -22.24
CA SER A 315 10.16 17.83 -23.30
C SER A 315 9.25 16.72 -22.74
N ILE A 316 9.69 16.02 -21.68
CA ILE A 316 8.88 15.00 -21.00
C ILE A 316 7.67 15.64 -20.32
N LEU A 317 7.86 16.78 -19.65
CA LEU A 317 6.76 17.48 -18.97
C LEU A 317 5.73 18.03 -19.94
N ALA A 318 6.15 18.52 -21.11
CA ALA A 318 5.24 18.98 -22.15
C ALA A 318 4.33 17.84 -22.63
N LEU A 319 4.88 16.65 -22.87
CA LEU A 319 4.10 15.46 -23.19
C LEU A 319 3.15 15.07 -22.04
N ALA A 320 3.64 15.06 -20.79
CA ALA A 320 2.81 14.74 -19.63
C ALA A 320 1.63 15.71 -19.45
N ASN A 321 1.89 17.02 -19.59
CA ASN A 321 0.86 18.07 -19.53
C ASN A 321 -0.18 17.91 -20.66
N GLU A 322 0.24 17.49 -21.85
CA GLU A 322 -0.68 17.25 -22.97
C GLU A 322 -1.59 16.04 -22.71
N ILE A 323 -1.01 14.91 -22.26
CA ILE A 323 -1.74 13.69 -21.94
C ILE A 323 -2.84 13.94 -20.90
N ILE A 324 -2.51 14.69 -19.83
CA ILE A 324 -3.44 14.92 -18.71
C ILE A 324 -4.45 16.04 -19.00
N ARG A 325 -4.19 16.92 -19.97
CA ARG A 325 -5.16 17.96 -20.37
C ARG A 325 -6.51 17.37 -20.78
N GLY A 326 -6.51 16.16 -21.32
CA GLY A 326 -7.72 15.41 -21.69
C GLY A 326 -8.51 14.82 -20.52
N ALA A 327 -8.12 15.04 -19.25
CA ALA A 327 -8.93 14.64 -18.09
C ALA A 327 -10.02 15.70 -17.77
N THR A 328 -11.24 15.23 -17.50
CA THR A 328 -12.44 16.08 -17.33
C THR A 328 -12.43 16.82 -16.00
N GLU A 329 -12.09 16.12 -14.91
CA GLU A 329 -12.04 16.66 -13.56
C GLU A 329 -10.58 16.74 -13.05
N GLN A 330 -10.05 17.96 -12.91
CA GLN A 330 -8.70 18.20 -12.40
C GLN A 330 -8.53 19.61 -11.84
N TYR A 331 -7.54 19.78 -10.96
CA TYR A 331 -7.03 21.11 -10.65
C TYR A 331 -6.18 21.60 -11.82
N SER A 332 -6.48 22.79 -12.34
CA SER A 332 -5.64 23.41 -13.37
C SER A 332 -4.24 23.68 -12.81
N LYS A 333 -3.25 22.95 -13.34
CA LYS A 333 -1.82 23.08 -13.05
C LYS A 333 -1.02 22.75 -14.31
N THR A 334 0.08 23.47 -14.53
CA THR A 334 0.97 23.21 -15.68
C THR A 334 2.40 22.99 -15.19
N LEU A 335 2.94 21.80 -15.41
CA LEU A 335 4.30 21.50 -14.93
C LEU A 335 5.37 22.14 -15.81
N PHE A 336 6.35 22.78 -15.18
CA PHE A 336 7.51 23.36 -15.85
C PHE A 336 8.80 23.02 -15.08
N THR A 337 9.95 23.13 -15.73
CA THR A 337 11.25 22.86 -15.08
C THR A 337 12.34 23.85 -15.52
N GLN A 338 13.34 24.04 -14.66
CA GLN A 338 14.56 24.81 -14.96
C GLN A 338 15.69 23.94 -15.55
N LYS A 339 15.51 22.61 -15.67
CA LYS A 339 16.53 21.68 -16.18
C LYS A 339 16.81 21.79 -17.69
N GLY A 340 16.04 22.61 -18.41
CA GLY A 340 16.12 22.75 -19.86
C GLY A 340 15.21 21.77 -20.62
N GLN A 341 15.31 21.80 -21.95
CA GLN A 341 14.41 21.05 -22.84
C GLN A 341 14.65 19.54 -22.79
N GLY A 342 15.91 19.09 -22.82
CA GLY A 342 16.25 17.67 -22.96
C GLY A 342 15.82 17.08 -24.31
N GLU A 343 16.07 15.78 -24.48
CA GLU A 343 15.64 15.03 -25.66
C GLU A 343 14.12 14.87 -25.71
N ARG A 344 13.58 14.73 -26.91
CA ARG A 344 12.15 14.45 -27.10
C ARG A 344 11.88 12.98 -26.77
N PRO A 345 10.75 12.66 -26.11
CA PRO A 345 10.30 11.29 -25.98
C PRO A 345 10.17 10.61 -27.35
N ALA A 346 10.66 9.38 -27.46
CA ALA A 346 10.55 8.60 -28.69
C ALA A 346 9.28 7.75 -28.66
N LEU A 347 8.49 7.82 -29.73
CA LEU A 347 7.33 6.97 -29.98
C LEU A 347 7.71 5.91 -31.01
N VAL A 348 7.86 4.68 -30.55
CA VAL A 348 8.52 3.58 -31.28
C VAL A 348 7.50 2.55 -31.73
N GLN A 349 7.34 2.42 -33.05
CA GLN A 349 6.50 1.41 -33.68
C GLN A 349 7.30 0.13 -33.97
N THR A 350 6.75 -1.02 -33.62
CA THR A 350 7.33 -2.34 -33.92
C THR A 350 6.32 -3.28 -34.58
N ILE A 351 6.78 -4.27 -35.34
CA ILE A 351 5.91 -5.30 -35.94
C ILE A 351 5.82 -6.49 -34.98
N GLY A 352 4.78 -6.51 -34.14
CA GLY A 352 4.60 -7.56 -33.12
C GLY A 352 5.42 -7.36 -31.84
N GLU A 353 5.24 -8.30 -30.90
CA GLU A 353 5.83 -8.29 -29.55
C GLU A 353 7.34 -8.54 -29.55
N SER A 354 7.83 -9.53 -30.32
CA SER A 354 9.25 -9.91 -30.31
C SER A 354 10.18 -8.75 -30.72
N PRO A 355 9.92 -7.99 -31.81
CA PRO A 355 10.76 -6.83 -32.14
C PRO A 355 10.66 -5.69 -31.12
N GLN A 356 9.57 -5.57 -30.37
CA GLN A 356 9.46 -4.63 -29.23
C GLN A 356 10.47 -5.01 -28.15
N SER A 357 10.49 -6.27 -27.73
CA SER A 357 11.42 -6.77 -26.71
C SER A 357 12.87 -6.67 -27.18
N GLY A 358 13.13 -7.02 -28.45
CA GLY A 358 14.45 -6.90 -29.08
C GLY A 358 14.97 -5.46 -29.11
N PHE A 359 14.13 -4.50 -29.50
CA PHE A 359 14.45 -3.07 -29.46
C PHE A 359 14.75 -2.60 -28.03
N VAL A 360 13.88 -2.92 -27.06
CA VAL A 360 14.07 -2.50 -25.66
C VAL A 360 15.37 -3.06 -25.11
N ALA A 361 15.64 -4.36 -25.30
CA ALA A 361 16.88 -4.98 -24.81
C ALA A 361 18.12 -4.42 -25.50
N GLN A 362 18.07 -4.13 -26.80
CA GLN A 362 19.17 -3.49 -27.51
C GLN A 362 19.42 -2.07 -26.98
N LYS A 363 18.37 -1.26 -26.86
CA LYS A 363 18.52 0.13 -26.42
C LYS A 363 19.01 0.24 -24.97
N ILE A 364 18.64 -0.71 -24.11
CA ILE A 364 19.17 -0.80 -22.74
C ILE A 364 20.69 -1.04 -22.75
N LEU A 365 21.19 -1.91 -23.63
CA LEU A 365 22.62 -2.17 -23.77
C LEU A 365 23.36 -0.95 -24.32
N GLU A 366 22.81 -0.28 -25.35
CA GLU A 366 23.36 0.98 -25.88
C GLU A 366 23.45 2.06 -24.78
N LEU A 367 22.39 2.25 -23.99
CA LEU A 367 22.40 3.21 -22.88
C LEU A 367 23.43 2.84 -21.79
N ARG A 368 23.63 1.54 -21.55
CA ARG A 368 24.66 1.05 -20.62
C ARG A 368 26.07 1.36 -21.14
N GLU A 369 26.31 1.19 -22.44
CA GLU A 369 27.56 1.56 -23.11
C GLU A 369 27.78 3.08 -23.09
N GLU A 370 26.71 3.87 -23.18
CA GLU A 370 26.72 5.33 -23.00
C GLU A 370 26.90 5.77 -21.53
N GLY A 371 27.01 4.82 -20.59
CA GLY A 371 27.29 5.06 -19.18
C GLY A 371 26.05 5.33 -18.31
N VAL A 372 24.86 4.84 -18.71
CA VAL A 372 23.67 4.81 -17.85
C VAL A 372 23.66 3.49 -17.05
N PRO A 373 23.79 3.53 -15.71
CA PRO A 373 23.73 2.34 -14.86
C PRO A 373 22.39 1.59 -15.01
N LEU A 374 22.40 0.25 -14.92
CA LEU A 374 21.16 -0.53 -15.11
C LEU A 374 20.08 -0.21 -14.06
N ASN A 375 20.48 0.12 -12.83
CA ASN A 375 19.55 0.50 -11.75
C ASN A 375 18.84 1.84 -12.00
N ASP A 376 19.34 2.65 -12.93
CA ASP A 376 18.80 3.94 -13.37
C ASP A 376 17.93 3.80 -14.64
N ILE A 377 17.65 2.55 -15.07
CA ILE A 377 16.78 2.20 -16.18
C ILE A 377 15.59 1.38 -15.67
N ALA A 378 14.39 1.69 -16.15
CA ALA A 378 13.20 0.89 -15.87
C ALA A 378 12.36 0.62 -17.12
N VAL A 379 11.74 -0.56 -17.14
CA VAL A 379 10.69 -0.91 -18.09
C VAL A 379 9.36 -1.04 -17.36
N LEU A 380 8.41 -0.21 -17.76
CA LEU A 380 7.09 -0.10 -17.16
C LEU A 380 6.03 -0.71 -18.08
N PHE A 381 5.12 -1.46 -17.47
CA PHE A 381 4.03 -2.13 -18.18
C PHE A 381 2.72 -2.08 -17.40
N ARG A 382 1.60 -2.17 -18.13
CA ARG A 382 0.26 -2.15 -17.54
C ARG A 382 -0.05 -3.39 -16.69
N SER A 383 0.41 -4.56 -17.11
CA SER A 383 0.16 -5.85 -16.46
C SER A 383 1.42 -6.71 -16.45
N SER A 384 1.60 -7.52 -15.42
CA SER A 384 2.83 -8.31 -15.21
C SER A 384 3.13 -9.31 -16.32
N PHE A 385 2.12 -9.75 -17.06
CA PHE A 385 2.27 -10.68 -18.19
C PHE A 385 2.77 -10.01 -19.47
N HIS A 386 2.64 -8.68 -19.60
CA HIS A 386 3.18 -7.93 -20.75
C HIS A 386 4.73 -7.94 -20.80
N ALA A 387 5.38 -8.32 -19.70
CA ALA A 387 6.84 -8.38 -19.59
C ALA A 387 7.43 -9.74 -19.93
N PHE A 388 6.63 -10.79 -20.16
CA PHE A 388 7.15 -12.15 -20.28
C PHE A 388 8.11 -12.35 -21.46
N ASP A 389 7.78 -11.85 -22.64
CA ASP A 389 8.68 -11.93 -23.80
C ASP A 389 9.98 -11.15 -23.57
N LEU A 390 9.87 -9.98 -22.94
CA LEU A 390 11.02 -9.16 -22.56
C LEU A 390 11.90 -9.85 -21.51
N GLU A 391 11.34 -10.54 -20.52
CA GLU A 391 12.11 -11.30 -19.53
C GLU A 391 12.97 -12.39 -20.20
N ILE A 392 12.40 -13.07 -21.20
CA ILE A 392 13.10 -14.07 -21.99
C ILE A 392 14.22 -13.41 -22.81
N GLU A 393 13.94 -12.28 -23.46
CA GLU A 393 14.92 -11.58 -24.29
C GLU A 393 16.07 -10.97 -23.47
N LEU A 394 15.79 -10.41 -22.29
CA LEU A 394 16.82 -9.93 -21.37
C LEU A 394 17.70 -11.08 -20.85
N ALA A 395 17.09 -12.22 -20.53
CA ALA A 395 17.82 -13.41 -20.09
C ALA A 395 18.74 -13.97 -21.20
N LYS A 396 18.30 -13.97 -22.47
CA LYS A 396 19.15 -14.38 -23.61
C LYS A 396 20.37 -13.50 -23.80
N ARG A 397 20.30 -12.23 -23.38
CA ARG A 397 21.37 -11.23 -23.52
C ARG A 397 22.14 -11.01 -22.22
N ASP A 398 21.95 -11.87 -21.22
CA ASP A 398 22.58 -11.80 -19.90
C ASP A 398 22.42 -10.42 -19.22
N VAL A 399 21.26 -9.77 -19.40
CA VAL A 399 20.95 -8.50 -18.73
C VAL A 399 20.29 -8.79 -17.37
N PRO A 400 20.94 -8.47 -16.23
CA PRO A 400 20.38 -8.73 -14.91
C PRO A 400 19.21 -7.78 -14.63
N PHE A 401 18.10 -8.33 -14.13
CA PHE A 401 16.91 -7.56 -13.80
C PHE A 401 16.24 -8.01 -12.51
N VAL A 402 15.44 -7.10 -11.92
CA VAL A 402 14.54 -7.39 -10.80
C VAL A 402 13.11 -7.05 -11.20
N LYS A 403 12.18 -7.95 -10.92
CA LYS A 403 10.75 -7.75 -11.16
C LYS A 403 10.05 -7.28 -9.88
N ARG A 404 9.50 -6.07 -9.91
CA ARG A 404 8.70 -5.50 -8.80
C ARG A 404 7.22 -5.77 -9.03
N GLY A 405 6.56 -6.35 -8.03
CA GLY A 405 5.11 -6.64 -8.05
C GLY A 405 4.74 -8.06 -8.50
N GLY A 406 5.65 -9.05 -8.37
CA GLY A 406 5.53 -10.38 -9.01
C GLY A 406 5.51 -11.63 -8.12
N PHE A 407 5.77 -11.56 -6.81
CA PHE A 407 5.72 -12.75 -5.93
C PHE A 407 5.36 -12.33 -4.50
N LYS A 408 4.46 -13.07 -3.86
CA LYS A 408 3.99 -12.77 -2.51
C LYS A 408 4.61 -13.75 -1.52
N PHE A 409 5.80 -13.42 -1.04
CA PHE A 409 6.57 -14.21 -0.06
C PHE A 409 5.72 -14.67 1.14
N LEU A 410 4.86 -13.81 1.67
CA LEU A 410 3.99 -14.15 2.81
C LEU A 410 2.77 -15.01 2.46
N GLU A 411 2.46 -15.20 1.18
CA GLU A 411 1.41 -16.12 0.75
C GLU A 411 1.93 -17.54 0.53
N THR A 412 3.24 -17.78 0.70
CA THR A 412 3.77 -19.14 0.61
C THR A 412 3.23 -19.99 1.75
N ALA A 413 2.90 -21.24 1.44
CA ALA A 413 2.27 -22.13 2.40
C ALA A 413 3.09 -22.26 3.70
N HIS A 414 4.41 -22.41 3.58
CA HIS A 414 5.29 -22.64 4.71
C HIS A 414 5.48 -21.41 5.61
N VAL A 415 5.54 -20.20 5.06
CA VAL A 415 5.56 -18.97 5.87
C VAL A 415 4.22 -18.81 6.61
N LYS A 416 3.11 -19.02 5.92
CA LYS A 416 1.76 -18.97 6.55
C LYS A 416 1.59 -20.01 7.67
N ASP A 417 2.17 -21.20 7.52
CA ASP A 417 2.11 -22.23 8.56
C ASP A 417 2.78 -21.73 9.84
N VAL A 418 4.00 -21.19 9.74
CA VAL A 418 4.72 -20.65 10.91
C VAL A 418 3.97 -19.46 11.52
N LEU A 419 3.50 -18.51 10.71
CA LEU A 419 2.74 -17.36 11.21
C LEU A 419 1.45 -17.75 11.93
N ALA A 420 0.74 -18.79 11.46
CA ALA A 420 -0.47 -19.27 12.13
C ALA A 420 -0.20 -19.77 13.56
N HIS A 421 0.90 -20.49 13.80
CA HIS A 421 1.24 -20.93 15.15
C HIS A 421 1.58 -19.76 16.07
N LEU A 422 2.30 -18.75 15.58
CA LEU A 422 2.58 -17.54 16.36
C LEU A 422 1.29 -16.76 16.69
N ARG A 423 0.35 -16.69 15.73
CA ARG A 423 -0.94 -16.03 15.92
C ARG A 423 -1.82 -16.72 16.96
N VAL A 424 -1.85 -18.05 17.04
CA VAL A 424 -2.63 -18.74 18.09
C VAL A 424 -2.01 -18.60 19.49
N VAL A 425 -0.69 -18.41 19.58
CA VAL A 425 -0.05 -18.06 20.86
C VAL A 425 -0.45 -16.64 21.27
N HIS A 426 -0.43 -15.69 20.34
CA HIS A 426 -0.80 -14.29 20.61
C HIS A 426 -2.30 -14.12 20.88
N ASN A 427 -3.15 -14.77 20.10
CA ASN A 427 -4.61 -14.76 20.20
C ASN A 427 -5.17 -16.18 20.12
N PRO A 428 -5.43 -16.84 21.26
CA PRO A 428 -6.01 -18.18 21.30
C PRO A 428 -7.41 -18.29 20.68
N LEU A 429 -8.10 -17.17 20.42
CA LEU A 429 -9.42 -17.16 19.79
C LEU A 429 -9.35 -17.22 18.24
N ASP A 430 -8.15 -17.16 17.65
CA ASP A 430 -7.98 -17.19 16.20
C ASP A 430 -8.26 -18.56 15.59
N THR A 431 -9.52 -18.75 15.21
CA THR A 431 -10.00 -19.99 14.59
C THR A 431 -9.37 -20.31 13.23
N VAL A 432 -8.94 -19.31 12.46
CA VAL A 432 -8.36 -19.53 11.13
C VAL A 432 -6.96 -20.09 11.28
N SER A 433 -6.15 -19.46 12.14
CA SER A 433 -4.80 -19.94 12.45
C SER A 433 -4.83 -21.30 13.15
N TRP A 434 -5.76 -21.54 14.09
CA TRP A 434 -5.94 -22.86 14.67
C TRP A 434 -6.28 -23.93 13.64
N ASN A 435 -7.20 -23.64 12.72
CA ASN A 435 -7.60 -24.59 11.70
C ASN A 435 -6.40 -24.96 10.80
N ARG A 436 -5.58 -23.97 10.45
CA ARG A 436 -4.35 -24.18 9.68
C ARG A 436 -3.35 -25.04 10.45
N SER A 437 -3.01 -24.69 11.69
CA SER A 437 -2.05 -25.42 12.52
C SER A 437 -2.49 -26.87 12.80
N LEU A 438 -3.77 -27.09 13.08
CA LEU A 438 -4.30 -28.42 13.37
C LEU A 438 -4.28 -29.35 12.15
N LEU A 439 -4.48 -28.83 10.93
CA LEU A 439 -4.45 -29.64 9.70
C LEU A 439 -3.05 -30.12 9.31
N LEU A 440 -2.00 -29.57 9.92
CA LEU A 440 -0.63 -30.07 9.76
C LEU A 440 -0.36 -31.34 10.58
N VAL A 441 -1.21 -31.62 11.58
CA VAL A 441 -1.06 -32.79 12.45
C VAL A 441 -1.63 -34.03 11.77
N ASP A 442 -0.78 -35.05 11.54
CA ASP A 442 -1.24 -36.31 10.98
C ASP A 442 -2.39 -36.94 11.79
N GLY A 443 -3.43 -37.39 11.10
CA GLY A 443 -4.65 -37.90 11.72
C GLY A 443 -5.67 -36.83 12.16
N VAL A 444 -5.43 -35.54 11.88
CA VAL A 444 -6.41 -34.45 12.10
C VAL A 444 -6.96 -33.96 10.77
N GLY A 445 -8.18 -34.40 10.43
CA GLY A 445 -8.95 -33.87 9.30
C GLY A 445 -9.86 -32.70 9.68
N GLN A 446 -10.50 -32.08 8.68
CA GLN A 446 -11.37 -30.90 8.84
C GLN A 446 -12.41 -31.02 9.96
N LYS A 447 -13.10 -32.17 10.08
CA LYS A 447 -14.09 -32.38 11.14
C LYS A 447 -13.45 -32.34 12.52
N ARG A 448 -12.36 -33.08 12.71
CA ARG A 448 -11.64 -33.17 13.98
C ARG A 448 -11.01 -31.83 14.37
N ALA A 449 -10.49 -31.07 13.40
CA ALA A 449 -9.98 -29.73 13.65
C ALA A 449 -11.08 -28.80 14.19
N ARG A 450 -12.28 -28.81 13.59
CA ARG A 450 -13.43 -28.02 14.07
C ARG A 450 -13.84 -28.39 15.50
N ASP A 451 -13.91 -29.69 15.80
CA ASP A 451 -14.26 -30.17 17.13
C ASP A 451 -13.22 -29.73 18.18
N LEU A 452 -11.93 -29.82 17.85
CA LEU A 452 -10.84 -29.34 18.71
C LEU A 452 -10.87 -27.82 18.89
N ILE A 453 -11.10 -27.03 17.83
CA ILE A 453 -11.23 -25.58 17.92
C ILE A 453 -12.37 -25.19 18.87
N ALA A 454 -13.51 -25.87 18.79
CA ALA A 454 -14.64 -25.62 19.68
C ALA A 454 -14.31 -25.94 21.14
N GLN A 455 -13.50 -26.96 21.41
CA GLN A 455 -13.01 -27.27 22.76
C GLN A 455 -12.00 -26.23 23.25
N LEU A 456 -11.02 -25.88 22.41
CA LEU A 456 -9.96 -24.91 22.73
C LEU A 456 -10.52 -23.53 23.03
N ALA A 457 -11.52 -23.10 22.27
CA ALA A 457 -12.18 -21.81 22.47
C ALA A 457 -12.85 -21.64 23.85
N ASN A 458 -13.17 -22.75 24.52
CA ASN A 458 -13.83 -22.77 25.83
C ASN A 458 -12.89 -23.26 26.95
N SER A 459 -11.61 -23.48 26.65
CA SER A 459 -10.65 -24.06 27.59
C SER A 459 -9.80 -22.98 28.24
N GLU A 460 -9.66 -23.02 29.56
CA GLU A 460 -8.71 -22.20 30.31
C GLU A 460 -7.26 -22.72 30.18
N ALA A 461 -7.08 -23.96 29.70
CA ALA A 461 -5.79 -24.62 29.53
C ALA A 461 -5.67 -25.29 28.13
N PRO A 462 -5.52 -24.49 27.05
CA PRO A 462 -5.54 -25.00 25.68
C PRO A 462 -4.45 -26.05 25.39
N HIS A 463 -3.27 -25.92 26.00
CA HIS A 463 -2.18 -26.90 25.86
C HIS A 463 -2.54 -28.27 26.44
N GLU A 464 -3.26 -28.31 27.57
CA GLU A 464 -3.72 -29.55 28.18
C GLU A 464 -4.79 -30.22 27.34
N THR A 465 -5.71 -29.44 26.77
CA THR A 465 -6.73 -29.94 25.83
C THR A 465 -6.09 -30.62 24.62
N LEU A 466 -5.02 -30.06 24.06
CA LEU A 466 -4.27 -30.70 22.97
C LEU A 466 -3.60 -32.01 23.41
N ARG A 467 -2.99 -32.05 24.59
CA ARG A 467 -2.32 -33.25 25.14
C ARG A 467 -3.28 -34.42 25.39
N GLN A 468 -4.55 -34.13 25.63
CA GLN A 468 -5.60 -35.14 25.79
C GLN A 468 -6.07 -35.77 24.46
N GLY A 469 -5.50 -35.34 23.33
CA GLY A 469 -5.80 -35.90 22.01
C GLY A 469 -5.54 -37.41 21.93
N ALA A 470 -6.46 -38.17 21.34
CA ALA A 470 -6.38 -39.63 21.25
C ALA A 470 -6.14 -40.16 19.81
N GLY A 471 -5.71 -41.42 19.70
CA GLY A 471 -5.54 -42.13 18.43
C GLY A 471 -4.30 -41.68 17.64
N ARG A 472 -4.35 -41.79 16.30
CA ARG A 472 -3.21 -41.49 15.40
C ARG A 472 -2.63 -40.07 15.57
N ALA A 473 -3.45 -39.11 15.99
CA ALA A 473 -3.06 -37.72 16.18
C ALA A 473 -2.44 -37.40 17.55
N ALA A 474 -2.43 -38.34 18.52
CA ALA A 474 -2.06 -38.05 19.91
C ALA A 474 -0.64 -37.48 20.04
N LEU A 475 0.35 -38.12 19.40
CA LEU A 475 1.74 -37.67 19.44
C LEU A 475 1.90 -36.29 18.79
N GLY A 476 1.30 -36.08 17.62
CA GLY A 476 1.40 -34.81 16.90
C GLY A 476 0.72 -33.65 17.64
N LEU A 477 -0.43 -33.89 18.29
CA LEU A 477 -1.09 -32.90 19.13
C LEU A 477 -0.29 -32.58 20.40
N SER A 478 0.36 -33.58 21.00
CA SER A 478 1.26 -33.36 22.14
C SER A 478 2.50 -32.55 21.74
N ASN A 479 3.08 -32.81 20.57
CA ASN A 479 4.21 -32.04 20.05
C ASN A 479 3.81 -30.59 19.74
N LEU A 480 2.64 -30.40 19.13
CA LEU A 480 2.07 -29.06 18.91
C LEU A 480 1.86 -28.33 20.25
N ALA A 481 1.30 -28.99 21.26
CA ALA A 481 1.10 -28.40 22.58
C ALA A 481 2.42 -27.92 23.21
N ALA A 482 3.46 -28.75 23.15
CA ALA A 482 4.80 -28.42 23.65
C ALA A 482 5.45 -27.27 22.89
N ALA A 483 5.29 -27.22 21.56
CA ALA A 483 5.80 -26.12 20.74
C ALA A 483 5.10 -24.79 21.06
N LEU A 484 3.77 -24.78 21.21
CA LEU A 484 3.03 -23.56 21.54
C LEU A 484 3.36 -23.07 22.96
N GLU A 485 3.50 -23.99 23.92
CA GLU A 485 3.89 -23.66 25.30
C GLU A 485 5.34 -23.14 25.37
N SER A 486 6.27 -23.68 24.57
CA SER A 486 7.65 -23.19 24.52
C SER A 486 7.78 -21.77 23.94
N VAL A 487 6.84 -21.37 23.06
CA VAL A 487 6.76 -20.01 22.52
C VAL A 487 6.09 -19.06 23.51
N GLY A 488 5.04 -19.50 24.20
CA GLY A 488 4.25 -18.68 25.13
C GLY A 488 4.81 -18.53 26.56
N SER A 489 5.68 -19.43 27.01
CA SER A 489 6.24 -19.47 28.38
C SER A 489 7.30 -18.41 28.69
N VAL A 490 7.65 -17.55 27.72
CA VAL A 490 8.62 -16.48 27.93
C VAL A 490 7.88 -15.16 27.92
N GLU A 491 7.56 -14.65 29.11
CA GLU A 491 7.03 -13.29 29.28
C GLU A 491 8.02 -12.23 28.71
N ASP A 492 9.30 -12.59 28.53
CA ASP A 492 10.40 -11.76 27.99
C ASP A 492 11.08 -12.32 26.71
N GLY A 493 10.42 -13.20 25.95
CA GLY A 493 11.02 -13.83 24.77
C GLY A 493 11.11 -12.86 23.60
N SER A 494 12.30 -12.68 23.03
CA SER A 494 12.43 -11.87 21.81
C SER A 494 11.71 -12.56 20.64
N PRO A 495 11.06 -11.82 19.72
CA PRO A 495 10.44 -12.39 18.52
C PRO A 495 11.31 -13.37 17.73
N PRO A 496 12.63 -13.15 17.51
CA PRO A 496 13.46 -14.12 16.82
C PRO A 496 13.59 -15.44 17.60
N ASP A 497 13.68 -15.42 18.93
CA ASP A 497 13.73 -16.66 19.73
C ASP A 497 12.44 -17.47 19.60
N GLN A 498 11.30 -16.79 19.61
CA GLN A 498 9.98 -17.39 19.44
C GLN A 498 9.83 -18.03 18.05
N VAL A 499 10.25 -17.32 17.01
CA VAL A 499 10.27 -17.86 15.64
C VAL A 499 11.20 -19.08 15.58
N ASN A 500 12.42 -18.99 16.11
CA ASN A 500 13.39 -20.07 16.04
C ASN A 500 12.91 -21.36 16.73
N ARG A 501 12.33 -21.26 17.93
CA ARG A 501 11.74 -22.43 18.63
C ARG A 501 10.63 -23.10 17.84
N LEU A 502 9.80 -22.29 17.18
CA LEU A 502 8.74 -22.80 16.34
C LEU A 502 9.27 -23.46 15.06
N LEU A 503 10.36 -22.93 14.50
CA LEU A 503 11.04 -23.54 13.35
C LEU A 503 11.58 -24.93 13.69
N GLU A 504 12.10 -25.16 14.90
CA GLU A 504 12.52 -26.49 15.36
C GLU A 504 11.38 -27.52 15.28
N TYR A 505 10.16 -27.12 15.67
CA TYR A 505 8.96 -27.94 15.54
C TYR A 505 8.54 -28.14 14.07
N TYR A 506 8.63 -27.10 13.25
CA TYR A 506 8.08 -27.11 11.89
C TYR A 506 9.02 -27.74 10.84
N TYR A 507 10.35 -27.71 11.03
CA TYR A 507 11.30 -28.26 10.04
C TYR A 507 11.06 -29.73 9.67
N PRO A 508 10.74 -30.66 10.60
CA PRO A 508 10.37 -32.02 10.25
C PRO A 508 9.13 -32.09 9.34
N ILE A 509 8.09 -31.30 9.64
CA ILE A 509 6.84 -31.24 8.87
C ILE A 509 7.12 -30.71 7.45
N LEU A 510 7.93 -29.66 7.34
CA LEU A 510 8.33 -29.07 6.06
C LEU A 510 9.05 -30.07 5.15
N LYS A 511 9.98 -30.86 5.72
CA LYS A 511 10.76 -31.88 4.98
C LYS A 511 9.90 -33.05 4.51
N GLU A 512 8.85 -33.38 5.26
CA GLU A 512 7.91 -34.45 4.89
C GLU A 512 6.92 -34.01 3.81
N GLN A 513 6.45 -32.75 3.86
CA GLN A 513 5.39 -32.26 2.96
C GLN A 513 5.89 -31.72 1.61
N TYR A 514 7.16 -31.33 1.48
CA TYR A 514 7.65 -30.59 0.31
C TYR A 514 8.99 -31.10 -0.22
N ASP A 515 9.04 -31.48 -1.50
CA ASP A 515 10.27 -31.90 -2.17
C ASP A 515 11.28 -30.75 -2.33
N ASP A 516 10.79 -29.50 -2.44
CA ASP A 516 11.60 -28.29 -2.56
C ASP A 516 11.97 -27.66 -1.19
N TYR A 517 11.93 -28.46 -0.11
CA TYR A 517 12.18 -27.97 1.26
C TYR A 517 13.47 -27.14 1.44
N PRO A 518 14.62 -27.40 0.76
CA PRO A 518 15.81 -26.57 0.96
C PRO A 518 15.59 -25.11 0.54
N LYS A 519 14.72 -24.87 -0.45
CA LYS A 519 14.34 -23.51 -0.85
C LYS A 519 13.45 -22.84 0.20
N ARG A 520 12.50 -23.58 0.75
CA ARG A 520 11.56 -23.09 1.77
C ARG A 520 12.22 -22.83 3.11
N ILE A 521 13.27 -23.57 3.46
CA ILE A 521 14.08 -23.28 4.66
C ILE A 521 14.67 -21.87 4.55
N ARG A 522 15.20 -21.48 3.38
CA ARG A 522 15.74 -20.12 3.17
C ARG A 522 14.67 -19.04 3.34
N ASP A 523 13.45 -19.32 2.90
CA ASP A 523 12.33 -18.40 3.10
C ASP A 523 12.01 -18.22 4.60
N LEU A 524 12.12 -19.29 5.41
CA LEU A 524 11.91 -19.24 6.87
C LEU A 524 13.09 -18.60 7.63
N GLU A 525 14.32 -18.80 7.18
CA GLU A 525 15.50 -18.08 7.70
C GLU A 525 15.36 -16.58 7.47
N HIS A 526 14.81 -16.16 6.32
CA HIS A 526 14.52 -14.76 6.08
C HIS A 526 13.44 -14.22 7.02
N LEU A 527 12.40 -15.01 7.33
CA LEU A 527 11.38 -14.63 8.33
C LEU A 527 12.00 -14.43 9.72
N LEU A 528 12.97 -15.25 10.11
CA LEU A 528 13.71 -15.10 11.37
C LEU A 528 14.50 -13.78 11.41
N VAL A 529 15.25 -13.47 10.34
CA VAL A 529 16.00 -12.20 10.22
C VAL A 529 15.06 -10.98 10.26
N MET A 530 13.85 -11.10 9.70
CA MET A 530 12.85 -10.04 9.81
C MET A 530 12.41 -9.82 11.26
N ALA A 531 12.27 -10.90 12.05
CA ALA A 531 11.83 -10.84 13.45
C ALA A 531 12.81 -10.10 14.38
N GLU A 532 14.11 -10.11 14.07
CA GLU A 532 15.17 -9.43 14.86
C GLU A 532 14.93 -7.93 15.04
N ARG A 533 14.16 -7.31 14.14
CA ARG A 533 13.88 -5.86 14.17
C ARG A 533 12.84 -5.45 15.19
N TYR A 534 12.20 -6.42 15.86
CA TYR A 534 11.03 -6.19 16.69
C TYR A 534 11.31 -6.52 18.15
N GLY A 535 10.82 -5.67 19.05
CA GLY A 535 10.93 -5.89 20.50
C GLY A 535 9.85 -6.80 21.08
N ASN A 536 8.77 -7.07 20.33
CA ASN A 536 7.66 -7.91 20.78
C ASN A 536 6.94 -8.60 19.61
N LEU A 537 6.26 -9.71 19.91
CA LEU A 537 5.59 -10.56 18.92
C LEU A 537 4.44 -9.84 18.22
N GLU A 538 3.70 -9.02 18.96
CA GLU A 538 2.57 -8.24 18.46
C GLU A 538 2.96 -7.34 17.30
N GLY A 539 4.00 -6.52 17.49
CA GLY A 539 4.54 -5.62 16.48
C GLY A 539 5.06 -6.38 15.27
N PHE A 540 5.73 -7.52 15.48
CA PHE A 540 6.17 -8.38 14.39
C PHE A 540 4.99 -8.91 13.55
N LEU A 541 3.98 -9.51 14.19
CA LEU A 541 2.83 -10.11 13.51
C LEU A 541 1.98 -9.06 12.78
N ALA A 542 1.78 -7.89 13.41
CA ALA A 542 1.07 -6.78 12.79
C ALA A 542 1.84 -6.29 11.55
N ASP A 543 3.14 -6.05 11.66
CA ASP A 543 3.91 -5.43 10.58
C ASP A 543 4.10 -6.36 9.39
N VAL A 544 4.35 -7.65 9.64
CA VAL A 544 4.40 -8.68 8.59
C VAL A 544 3.07 -8.75 7.84
N THR A 545 1.94 -8.67 8.53
CA THR A 545 0.62 -8.74 7.88
C THR A 545 0.26 -7.47 7.12
N LEU A 546 0.59 -6.30 7.68
CA LEU A 546 0.22 -4.98 7.12
C LEU A 546 1.10 -4.58 5.93
N GLU A 547 2.38 -4.95 5.95
CA GLU A 547 3.33 -4.64 4.88
C GLU A 547 4.17 -5.85 4.51
N PRO A 548 3.63 -6.75 3.65
CA PRO A 548 4.42 -7.83 3.08
C PRO A 548 5.66 -7.29 2.35
N PRO A 549 6.84 -7.89 2.54
CA PRO A 549 8.00 -7.54 1.71
C PRO A 549 7.67 -7.81 0.23
N ASN A 550 7.79 -6.77 -0.60
CA ASN A 550 7.49 -6.79 -2.03
C ASN A 550 8.68 -7.25 -2.91
N GLU A 551 9.82 -7.55 -2.29
CA GLU A 551 11.03 -7.95 -2.99
C GLU A 551 11.11 -9.47 -3.07
N SER A 552 10.88 -9.98 -4.27
CA SER A 552 11.27 -11.34 -4.61
C SER A 552 12.75 -11.34 -4.97
N VAL A 553 13.60 -11.91 -4.13
CA VAL A 553 14.95 -12.21 -4.54
C VAL A 553 14.91 -13.50 -5.35
N THR A 554 14.77 -13.38 -6.67
CA THR A 554 15.12 -14.48 -7.57
C THR A 554 16.65 -14.56 -7.61
N GLY A 555 17.20 -15.55 -6.91
CA GLY A 555 18.65 -15.74 -6.78
C GLY A 555 19.27 -14.81 -5.73
N ILE A 556 19.33 -15.28 -4.48
CA ILE A 556 20.21 -14.69 -3.47
C ILE A 556 21.60 -15.28 -3.73
N GLU A 557 22.31 -14.74 -4.71
CA GLU A 557 23.70 -14.43 -4.37
C GLU A 557 23.61 -13.23 -3.43
N VAL A 558 24.31 -13.32 -2.30
CA VAL A 558 24.45 -12.19 -1.36
C VAL A 558 24.79 -10.96 -2.19
N PRO A 559 24.06 -9.84 -2.08
CA PRO A 559 24.35 -8.68 -2.91
C PRO A 559 25.76 -8.23 -2.58
N ASP A 560 26.71 -8.54 -3.46
CA ASP A 560 27.90 -7.73 -3.55
C ASP A 560 27.43 -6.34 -3.98
N ARG A 561 28.02 -5.30 -3.40
CA ARG A 561 27.55 -3.91 -3.56
C ARG A 561 27.64 -3.39 -5.01
N ASP A 562 28.14 -4.20 -5.94
CA ASP A 562 28.43 -3.85 -7.35
C ASP A 562 27.46 -4.46 -8.40
N ASP A 563 26.41 -5.20 -8.01
CA ASP A 563 25.48 -5.79 -8.99
C ASP A 563 24.37 -4.80 -9.43
N GLU A 564 24.62 -4.03 -10.49
CA GLU A 564 23.60 -3.21 -11.14
C GLU A 564 22.49 -4.08 -11.77
N ARG A 565 21.21 -3.79 -11.49
CA ARG A 565 20.06 -4.54 -12.04
C ARG A 565 19.00 -3.62 -12.64
N LEU A 566 18.51 -3.98 -13.83
CA LEU A 566 17.38 -3.33 -14.50
C LEU A 566 16.09 -3.51 -13.69
N VAL A 567 15.20 -2.51 -13.66
CA VAL A 567 13.91 -2.64 -13.00
C VAL A 567 12.79 -2.95 -14.00
N LEU A 568 12.11 -4.09 -13.83
CA LEU A 568 10.85 -4.41 -14.49
C LEU A 568 9.69 -4.18 -13.51
N SER A 569 8.72 -3.33 -13.86
CA SER A 569 7.66 -2.99 -12.92
C SER A 569 6.31 -2.72 -13.58
N THR A 570 5.23 -3.07 -12.87
CA THR A 570 3.91 -2.53 -13.23
C THR A 570 3.89 -1.03 -12.96
N ILE A 571 3.16 -0.26 -13.78
CA ILE A 571 3.08 1.20 -13.59
C ILE A 571 2.56 1.57 -12.18
N HIS A 572 1.62 0.79 -11.65
CA HIS A 572 1.11 0.93 -10.27
C HIS A 572 2.21 0.79 -9.21
N SER A 573 3.16 -0.13 -9.39
CA SER A 573 4.27 -0.35 -8.45
C SER A 573 5.41 0.65 -8.65
N ALA A 574 5.42 1.35 -9.79
CA ALA A 574 6.39 2.39 -10.12
C ALA A 574 6.01 3.77 -9.55
N LYS A 575 4.80 3.94 -9.01
CA LYS A 575 4.38 5.19 -8.37
C LYS A 575 5.36 5.56 -7.24
N GLY A 576 5.67 6.86 -7.14
CA GLY A 576 6.67 7.38 -6.20
C GLY A 576 8.13 7.21 -6.63
N LEU A 577 8.44 6.27 -7.55
CA LEU A 577 9.80 6.04 -8.04
C LEU A 577 10.18 6.94 -9.22
N GLU A 578 11.44 6.90 -9.62
CA GLU A 578 11.99 7.69 -10.74
C GLU A 578 13.30 7.08 -11.26
N TRP A 579 13.52 7.18 -12.58
CA TRP A 579 14.69 6.62 -13.28
C TRP A 579 15.23 7.60 -14.31
N ARG A 580 16.52 7.49 -14.64
CA ARG A 580 17.13 8.30 -15.70
C ARG A 580 16.48 8.01 -17.04
N CYS A 581 16.27 6.73 -17.34
CA CYS A 581 15.60 6.24 -18.54
C CYS A 581 14.39 5.37 -18.20
N VAL A 582 13.28 5.58 -18.90
CA VAL A 582 12.07 4.76 -18.78
C VAL A 582 11.59 4.29 -20.14
N PHE A 583 11.31 3.00 -20.24
CA PHE A 583 10.57 2.40 -21.35
C PHE A 583 9.13 2.13 -20.90
N VAL A 584 8.15 2.51 -21.69
CA VAL A 584 6.75 2.11 -21.51
C VAL A 584 6.39 1.21 -22.67
N ILE A 585 6.15 -0.07 -22.39
CA ILE A 585 5.85 -1.08 -23.41
C ILE A 585 4.35 -1.31 -23.54
N TRP A 586 3.94 -1.86 -24.69
CA TRP A 586 2.55 -2.23 -24.97
C TRP A 586 1.57 -1.05 -24.97
N LEU A 587 1.99 0.11 -25.49
CA LEU A 587 1.15 1.31 -25.59
C LEU A 587 0.18 1.24 -26.78
N VAL A 588 -0.67 0.22 -26.77
CA VAL A 588 -1.61 -0.17 -27.85
C VAL A 588 -3.02 -0.17 -27.29
N ASP A 589 -3.99 0.33 -28.06
CA ASP A 589 -5.39 0.35 -27.66
C ASP A 589 -5.91 -1.09 -27.42
N GLY A 590 -6.51 -1.33 -26.24
CA GLY A 590 -6.94 -2.65 -25.75
C GLY A 590 -5.95 -3.31 -24.78
N ARG A 591 -4.67 -2.89 -24.79
CA ARG A 591 -3.65 -3.31 -23.80
C ARG A 591 -3.33 -2.19 -22.82
N PHE A 592 -3.09 -0.98 -23.33
CA PHE A 592 -2.92 0.24 -22.54
C PHE A 592 -3.46 1.44 -23.33
N PRO A 593 -4.73 1.85 -23.12
CA PRO A 593 -5.63 1.42 -22.05
C PRO A 593 -6.11 -0.03 -22.15
N SER A 594 -6.39 -0.66 -21.01
CA SER A 594 -6.98 -1.99 -20.97
C SER A 594 -8.39 -1.98 -21.58
N SER A 595 -8.74 -3.00 -22.37
CA SER A 595 -10.10 -3.13 -22.93
C SER A 595 -11.22 -3.13 -21.89
N TYR A 596 -10.94 -3.55 -20.65
CA TYR A 596 -11.90 -3.52 -19.55
C TYR A 596 -12.22 -2.10 -19.07
N SER A 597 -11.36 -1.12 -19.31
CA SER A 597 -11.57 0.28 -18.90
C SER A 597 -12.52 1.06 -19.82
N PHE A 598 -13.01 0.44 -20.91
CA PHE A 598 -13.91 1.12 -21.87
C PHE A 598 -15.36 1.12 -21.41
N LEU A 599 -15.65 0.56 -20.23
CA LEU A 599 -17.01 0.46 -19.72
C LEU A 599 -17.52 1.79 -19.18
N THR A 600 -16.65 2.59 -18.58
CA THR A 600 -16.98 3.87 -17.96
C THR A 600 -15.95 4.94 -18.29
N ASP A 601 -16.38 6.20 -18.32
CA ASP A 601 -15.48 7.33 -18.56
C ASP A 601 -14.48 7.48 -17.39
N GLU A 602 -14.90 7.18 -16.16
CA GLU A 602 -14.03 7.23 -14.98
C GLU A 602 -12.86 6.24 -15.04
N GLU A 603 -13.10 4.99 -15.47
CA GLU A 603 -12.03 3.99 -15.64
C GLU A 603 -11.07 4.38 -16.77
N LEU A 604 -11.59 4.98 -17.84
CA LEU A 604 -10.74 5.46 -18.93
C LEU A 604 -9.87 6.64 -18.50
N GLU A 605 -10.41 7.55 -17.69
CA GLU A 605 -9.63 8.63 -17.08
C GLU A 605 -8.53 8.10 -16.15
N GLU A 606 -8.80 7.04 -15.38
CA GLU A 606 -7.78 6.41 -14.55
C GLU A 606 -6.64 5.83 -15.37
N GLU A 607 -6.94 5.15 -16.49
CA GLU A 607 -5.89 4.66 -17.40
C GLU A 607 -5.08 5.82 -18.02
N ARG A 608 -5.69 6.98 -18.26
CA ARG A 608 -4.98 8.20 -18.69
C ARG A 608 -4.04 8.71 -17.59
N ARG A 609 -4.51 8.78 -16.33
CA ARG A 609 -3.68 9.11 -15.15
C ARG A 609 -2.54 8.10 -14.99
N LEU A 610 -2.78 6.83 -15.29
CA LEU A 610 -1.76 5.79 -15.27
C LEU A 610 -0.65 6.05 -16.31
N LEU A 611 -1.02 6.46 -17.53
CA LEU A 611 -0.03 6.86 -18.54
C LEU A 611 0.75 8.11 -18.11
N TYR A 612 0.07 9.11 -17.55
CA TYR A 612 0.71 10.28 -16.97
C TYR A 612 1.73 9.90 -15.88
N VAL A 613 1.39 8.97 -14.98
CA VAL A 613 2.30 8.45 -13.96
C VAL A 613 3.52 7.80 -14.62
N ALA A 614 3.33 6.95 -15.64
CA ALA A 614 4.42 6.27 -16.34
C ALA A 614 5.40 7.27 -16.99
N VAL A 615 4.88 8.26 -17.73
CA VAL A 615 5.68 9.31 -18.37
C VAL A 615 6.48 10.12 -17.35
N THR A 616 5.86 10.49 -16.23
CA THR A 616 6.50 11.30 -15.18
C THR A 616 7.48 10.52 -14.27
N ARG A 617 7.72 9.23 -14.54
CA ARG A 617 8.81 8.47 -13.89
C ARG A 617 10.17 8.76 -14.52
N ALA A 618 10.20 9.21 -15.78
CA ALA A 618 11.41 9.49 -16.53
C ALA A 618 12.05 10.83 -16.12
N LYS A 619 13.36 10.84 -15.89
CA LYS A 619 14.14 12.08 -15.68
C LYS A 619 14.63 12.68 -16.99
N GLN A 620 15.17 11.87 -17.90
CA GLN A 620 15.87 12.36 -19.11
C GLN A 620 15.39 11.70 -20.40
N HIS A 621 15.36 10.37 -20.45
CA HIS A 621 15.00 9.62 -21.66
C HIS A 621 13.69 8.85 -21.44
N LEU A 622 12.80 8.92 -22.42
CA LEU A 622 11.50 8.26 -22.40
C LEU A 622 11.24 7.62 -23.76
N TYR A 623 11.04 6.30 -23.75
CA TYR A 623 10.69 5.51 -24.93
C TYR A 623 9.30 4.91 -24.74
N LEU A 624 8.38 5.23 -25.64
CA LEU A 624 7.01 4.72 -25.67
C LEU A 624 6.90 3.74 -26.83
N THR A 625 6.77 2.45 -26.55
CA THR A 625 6.74 1.41 -27.59
C THR A 625 5.34 0.85 -27.79
N PHE A 626 4.97 0.63 -29.05
CA PHE A 626 3.68 0.06 -29.41
C PHE A 626 3.81 -0.94 -30.59
N PRO A 627 3.49 -2.21 -30.36
CA PRO A 627 3.53 -3.21 -31.42
C PRO A 627 2.27 -3.16 -32.27
N VAL A 628 2.42 -3.29 -33.59
CA VAL A 628 1.31 -3.45 -34.53
C VAL A 628 1.18 -4.90 -34.97
N GLN A 629 0.00 -5.26 -35.50
CA GLN A 629 -0.31 -6.60 -36.03
C GLN A 629 -0.28 -7.72 -34.96
N VAL A 630 -0.56 -7.37 -33.70
CA VAL A 630 -0.61 -8.36 -32.61
C VAL A 630 -1.99 -9.02 -32.59
N TYR A 631 -2.04 -10.35 -32.73
CA TYR A 631 -3.29 -11.10 -32.55
C TYR A 631 -3.60 -11.31 -31.06
N ASP A 632 -4.71 -10.75 -30.57
CA ASP A 632 -5.19 -11.01 -29.21
C ASP A 632 -6.13 -12.21 -29.20
N LYS A 633 -5.67 -13.30 -28.57
CA LYS A 633 -6.43 -14.55 -28.44
C LYS A 633 -7.72 -14.39 -27.62
N VAL A 634 -7.78 -13.39 -26.74
CA VAL A 634 -8.93 -13.18 -25.84
C VAL A 634 -10.08 -12.51 -26.59
N THR A 635 -9.78 -11.51 -27.41
CA THR A 635 -10.80 -10.74 -28.16
C THR A 635 -11.00 -11.26 -29.59
N GLY A 636 -10.07 -12.06 -30.12
CA GLY A 636 -10.08 -12.52 -31.51
C GLY A 636 -9.73 -11.41 -32.52
N SER A 637 -9.24 -10.26 -32.05
CA SER A 637 -8.93 -9.09 -32.89
C SER A 637 -7.43 -8.90 -33.08
N VAL A 638 -7.05 -8.30 -34.21
CA VAL A 638 -5.70 -7.80 -34.43
C VAL A 638 -5.59 -6.39 -33.88
N LEU A 639 -4.70 -6.20 -32.91
CA LEU A 639 -4.36 -4.91 -32.34
C LEU A 639 -3.34 -4.21 -33.26
N SER A 640 -3.70 -3.04 -33.77
CA SER A 640 -2.89 -2.29 -34.73
C SER A 640 -2.86 -0.78 -34.48
N LYS A 641 -3.69 -0.27 -33.58
CA LYS A 641 -3.77 1.16 -33.27
C LYS A 641 -2.93 1.48 -32.04
N PRO A 642 -2.14 2.57 -32.05
CA PRO A 642 -1.48 3.06 -30.85
C PRO A 642 -2.53 3.42 -29.79
N SER A 643 -2.10 3.58 -28.55
CA SER A 643 -2.96 4.04 -27.46
C SER A 643 -3.68 5.33 -27.84
N ARG A 644 -5.01 5.36 -27.67
CA ARG A 644 -5.84 6.56 -27.91
C ARG A 644 -5.42 7.78 -27.11
N PHE A 645 -4.69 7.60 -26.00
CA PHE A 645 -4.17 8.72 -25.22
C PHE A 645 -3.08 9.52 -25.96
N LEU A 646 -2.62 9.03 -27.10
CA LEU A 646 -1.69 9.72 -27.99
C LEU A 646 -2.38 10.41 -29.18
N ASP A 647 -3.69 10.22 -29.40
CA ASP A 647 -4.40 10.77 -30.56
C ASP A 647 -4.37 12.31 -30.58
N ASP A 648 -4.49 12.93 -29.40
CA ASP A 648 -4.49 14.38 -29.23
C ASP A 648 -3.08 14.96 -28.98
N VAL A 649 -2.05 14.11 -28.90
CA VAL A 649 -0.67 14.55 -28.64
C VAL A 649 -0.08 15.15 -29.91
N SER A 650 0.33 16.42 -29.84
CA SER A 650 1.01 17.07 -30.96
C SER A 650 2.26 16.30 -31.39
N ALA A 651 2.41 16.06 -32.69
CA ALA A 651 3.59 15.44 -33.30
C ALA A 651 4.90 16.21 -33.01
N SER A 652 4.83 17.47 -32.55
CA SER A 652 6.00 18.22 -32.11
C SER A 652 6.54 17.80 -30.73
N LEU A 653 5.79 17.03 -29.96
CA LEU A 653 6.15 16.63 -28.59
C LEU A 653 6.87 15.28 -28.52
N VAL A 654 6.79 14.48 -29.58
CA VAL A 654 7.40 13.15 -29.67
C VAL A 654 8.19 12.99 -30.95
N GLU A 655 9.16 12.08 -30.96
CA GLU A 655 9.90 11.68 -32.14
C GLU A 655 9.44 10.29 -32.61
N SER A 656 8.98 10.16 -33.85
CA SER A 656 8.43 8.90 -34.35
C SER A 656 9.53 8.00 -34.91
N TRP A 657 9.68 6.79 -34.35
CA TRP A 657 10.66 5.78 -34.76
C TRP A 657 9.94 4.53 -35.26
N SER A 658 10.47 3.92 -36.32
CA SER A 658 10.00 2.63 -36.85
C SER A 658 11.14 1.62 -36.77
N VAL A 659 10.93 0.53 -36.04
CA VAL A 659 11.92 -0.55 -35.92
C VAL A 659 11.79 -1.49 -37.11
N VAL A 660 12.88 -1.65 -37.87
CA VAL A 660 12.99 -2.61 -38.97
C VAL A 660 14.10 -3.59 -38.60
N GLU A 661 13.81 -4.89 -38.63
CA GLU A 661 14.84 -5.91 -38.46
C GLU A 661 15.69 -5.99 -39.72
N ASP A 662 17.01 -6.03 -39.56
CA ASP A 662 17.94 -6.18 -40.69
C ASP A 662 17.67 -7.54 -41.34
N SER A 663 17.16 -7.54 -42.58
CA SER A 663 16.90 -8.77 -43.31
C SER A 663 18.21 -9.51 -43.52
N GLU A 664 18.26 -10.80 -43.18
CA GLU A 664 19.47 -11.63 -43.25
C GLU A 664 20.25 -11.43 -44.58
N PRO A 665 21.59 -11.38 -44.57
CA PRO A 665 22.41 -10.97 -45.73
C PRO A 665 22.44 -11.92 -46.95
N TRP A 666 21.52 -12.88 -47.10
CA TRP A 666 21.58 -13.90 -48.17
C TRP A 666 20.73 -13.61 -49.41
N MET A 667 20.18 -12.41 -49.56
CA MET A 667 19.57 -11.95 -50.83
C MET A 667 20.29 -10.73 -51.41
N LYS A 668 21.56 -10.89 -51.78
CA LYS A 668 22.25 -10.06 -52.78
C LYS A 668 22.89 -10.92 -53.84
#